data_AF-A0AAN7CDD6-F1
#
_entry.id   AF-A0AAN7CDD6-F1
#
_cell.length_a   1.000
_cell.length_b   1.000
_cell.length_c   1.000
_cell.angle_alpha   90.00
_cell.angle_beta   90.00
_cell.angle_gamma   90.00
#
_symmetry.space_group_name_H-M   'P 1'
#
loop_
_entity.id
_entity.type
_entity.pdbx_description
1 polymer ?
#
loop_
_entity_poly.entity_id
_entity_poly.type
_entity_poly.pdbx_seq_one_letter_code
_entity_poly.pdbx_strand_id
1 'polypeptide(L)'
;MTSIYSPGSPILLPNGARIFNRLVDFLRKQYVRYGFQEVITPTIYKKALWAKSGHLDNYADDMYTVTGTSHLRTEVTEGGEEDEYGLKPMNCPGHCVIFASKKRSYRDLPIRYADFSPLHRNEISGALSGLTRVRRFHQDDGHIFCRPSQIADEISKTLDFVRLTYRVLGMGPYRLVLSTRPEKHIGSEWEWEQAEEALKKALGGSGHRFTINKGDGAFYGPKIDIILEDSDGKEHQTATIQLDFQLPKRFNLEYTAPAPHLEIRGETTEDPELLAEYGPVRPVLIHRAVLGSAERLMALLIERYNGKWPFWLNPRQAIIVTVNDQEPVVKWAHHMHRLFLGLPNESADHQPASHQQPASPTGLAVDFDDSPRTVGAKVAEAMAKGYGLIITVGPRDVAAKTVSVNASALSTGPVDNHGRVGGMERLTMTPEKALQFMLDRVNIYNAMDLTNPSDPPPDYITAARAHGIHLRQSAPIKKGPYPLELPILTYLRSKRVILASASPRRKALLTQLGLSDFEVWPSSDPEDLDKKQHTPEEYVAATAQRKCLAVYQAVLDKQQEQSKDASSNDPNPRQHEDPAVVIAADTVIATRSGQILEKPRSEADHIRMLKHLRDTVQHRVLTGVCVLAPKADASHPGYEMASHVEATNVYFAGAEDGLPDDVIESYVRTREGVDKAGGYALQGVGGMVLIEKVEGSVDNVIGLPVRKCLQLCEKVVFRQGSYEEGEESE
;
A
#
# COMPACT_ATOMS: atom_id res chain seq x y z
N MET A 1 29.76 14.31 6.18
CA MET A 1 30.98 15.14 6.06
C MET A 1 31.07 15.64 4.62
N THR A 2 31.52 16.87 4.40
CA THR A 2 31.85 17.39 3.06
C THR A 2 33.37 17.50 2.95
N SER A 3 33.92 17.26 1.75
CA SER A 3 35.35 17.34 1.48
C SER A 3 35.62 18.51 0.53
N ILE A 4 36.71 19.24 0.76
CA ILE A 4 37.17 20.28 -0.19
C ILE A 4 37.49 19.69 -1.57
N TYR A 5 37.85 18.40 -1.61
CA TYR A 5 38.14 17.67 -2.84
C TYR A 5 36.89 17.16 -3.57
N SER A 6 35.70 17.24 -2.93
CA SER A 6 34.43 16.91 -3.57
C SER A 6 33.30 17.78 -3.01
N PRO A 7 33.28 19.09 -3.34
CA PRO A 7 32.26 20.02 -2.86
C PRO A 7 30.87 19.59 -3.33
N GLY A 8 29.89 19.62 -2.42
CA GLY A 8 28.52 19.20 -2.73
C GLY A 8 28.36 17.68 -2.91
N SER A 9 29.35 16.86 -2.58
CA SER A 9 29.25 15.40 -2.59
C SER A 9 29.38 14.87 -1.15
N PRO A 10 28.26 14.55 -0.47
CA PRO A 10 28.31 14.09 0.91
C PRO A 10 29.05 12.75 1.05
N ILE A 11 29.93 12.67 2.06
CA ILE A 11 30.52 11.40 2.51
C ILE A 11 29.65 10.85 3.63
N LEU A 12 28.98 9.73 3.34
CA LEU A 12 28.19 8.97 4.31
C LEU A 12 29.11 8.04 5.11
N LEU A 13 29.36 8.40 6.36
CA LEU A 13 30.10 7.57 7.33
C LEU A 13 29.31 6.29 7.68
N PRO A 14 29.90 5.28 8.37
CA PRO A 14 29.24 3.99 8.60
C PRO A 14 27.80 4.08 9.12
N ASN A 15 27.51 4.98 10.07
CA ASN A 15 26.15 5.19 10.57
C ASN A 15 25.21 5.80 9.53
N GLY A 16 25.69 6.78 8.75
CA GLY A 16 24.90 7.37 7.66
C GLY A 16 24.64 6.35 6.55
N ALA A 17 25.63 5.52 6.21
CA ALA A 17 25.49 4.45 5.24
C ALA A 17 24.48 3.37 5.68
N ARG A 18 24.44 3.03 6.98
CA ARG A 18 23.41 2.12 7.54
C ARG A 18 22.00 2.67 7.32
N ILE A 19 21.77 3.96 7.60
CA ILE A 19 20.47 4.61 7.37
C ILE A 19 20.12 4.59 5.88
N PHE A 20 21.06 5.04 5.03
CA PHE A 20 20.87 5.06 3.58
C PHE A 20 20.49 3.69 3.02
N ASN A 21 21.27 2.65 3.34
CA ASN A 21 21.01 1.29 2.84
C ASN A 21 19.66 0.75 3.31
N ARG A 22 19.25 1.05 4.55
CA ARG A 22 17.92 0.63 5.05
C ARG A 22 16.76 1.31 4.33
N LEU A 23 16.90 2.57 3.94
CA LEU A 23 15.91 3.27 3.11
C LEU A 23 15.81 2.62 1.73
N VAL A 24 16.95 2.33 1.10
CA VAL A 24 17.02 1.66 -0.20
C VAL A 24 16.41 0.25 -0.12
N ASP A 25 16.80 -0.54 0.88
CA ASP A 25 16.30 -1.91 1.07
C ASP A 25 14.81 -1.94 1.38
N PHE A 26 14.31 -0.95 2.13
CA PHE A 26 12.87 -0.78 2.34
C PHE A 26 12.15 -0.55 1.01
N LEU A 27 12.63 0.35 0.16
CA LEU A 27 12.02 0.61 -1.13
C LEU A 27 12.12 -0.56 -2.09
N ARG A 28 13.24 -1.29 -2.12
CA ARG A 28 13.39 -2.52 -2.90
C ARG A 28 12.34 -3.57 -2.56
N LYS A 29 12.02 -3.73 -1.27
CA LYS A 29 10.91 -4.60 -0.84
C LYS A 29 9.56 -4.11 -1.35
N GLN A 30 9.35 -2.79 -1.38
CA GLN A 30 8.11 -2.22 -1.92
C GLN A 30 8.02 -2.34 -3.45
N TYR A 31 9.15 -2.29 -4.17
CA TYR A 31 9.17 -2.49 -5.62
C TYR A 31 8.53 -3.81 -6.05
N VAL A 32 8.74 -4.89 -5.28
CA VAL A 32 8.08 -6.18 -5.52
C VAL A 32 6.56 -6.05 -5.45
N ARG A 33 6.04 -5.33 -4.44
CA ARG A 33 4.59 -5.10 -4.25
C ARG A 33 3.99 -4.25 -5.36
N TYR A 34 4.70 -3.21 -5.80
CA TYR A 34 4.23 -2.28 -6.83
C TYR A 34 4.61 -2.70 -8.26
N GLY A 35 5.24 -3.86 -8.44
CA GLY A 35 5.57 -4.43 -9.75
C GLY A 35 6.68 -3.69 -10.50
N PHE A 36 7.66 -3.14 -9.78
CA PHE A 36 8.87 -2.52 -10.33
C PHE A 36 10.00 -3.53 -10.50
N GLN A 37 10.78 -3.36 -11.58
CA GLN A 37 11.99 -4.11 -11.86
C GLN A 37 13.20 -3.18 -11.73
N GLU A 38 14.10 -3.47 -10.80
CA GLU A 38 15.32 -2.67 -10.61
C GLU A 38 16.29 -2.90 -11.78
N VAL A 39 16.83 -1.80 -12.32
CA VAL A 39 17.83 -1.79 -13.38
C VAL A 39 19.03 -0.98 -12.93
N ILE A 40 20.23 -1.37 -13.39
CA ILE A 40 21.46 -0.62 -13.17
C ILE A 40 21.92 -0.09 -14.51
N THR A 41 21.93 1.23 -14.65
CA THR A 41 22.26 1.90 -15.93
C THR A 41 23.60 2.63 -15.87
N PRO A 42 24.30 2.80 -17.01
CA PRO A 42 25.53 3.59 -17.07
C PRO A 42 25.40 4.98 -16.42
N THR A 43 26.51 5.48 -15.87
CA THR A 43 26.59 6.84 -15.28
C THR A 43 26.99 7.90 -16.31
N ILE A 44 27.72 7.50 -17.35
CA ILE A 44 28.14 8.37 -18.45
C ILE A 44 27.50 7.91 -19.75
N TYR A 45 27.08 8.87 -20.58
CA TYR A 45 26.54 8.63 -21.92
C TYR A 45 27.12 9.63 -22.91
N LYS A 46 27.21 9.23 -24.18
CA LYS A 46 27.60 10.13 -25.27
C LYS A 46 26.71 11.36 -25.33
N LYS A 47 27.28 12.52 -25.69
CA LYS A 47 26.55 13.78 -25.88
C LYS A 47 25.33 13.65 -26.79
N ALA A 48 25.41 12.81 -27.82
CA ALA A 48 24.32 12.50 -28.74
C ALA A 48 23.04 12.00 -28.04
N LEU A 49 23.15 11.24 -26.94
CA LEU A 49 21.96 10.79 -26.19
C LEU A 49 21.24 11.97 -25.53
N TRP A 50 21.98 12.94 -24.99
CA TRP A 50 21.44 14.12 -24.33
C TRP A 50 20.82 15.12 -25.32
N ALA A 51 21.40 15.22 -26.52
CA ALA A 51 20.79 15.96 -27.63
C ALA A 51 19.49 15.28 -28.09
N LYS A 52 19.52 13.95 -28.27
CA LYS A 52 18.33 13.16 -28.62
C LYS A 52 17.23 13.31 -27.57
N SER A 53 17.55 13.31 -26.28
CA SER A 53 16.56 13.51 -25.21
C SER A 53 16.12 14.97 -25.02
N GLY A 54 16.81 15.94 -25.64
CA GLY A 54 16.57 17.38 -25.45
C GLY A 54 17.11 17.92 -24.12
N HIS A 55 17.82 17.12 -23.33
CA HIS A 55 18.42 17.58 -22.07
C HIS A 55 19.61 18.50 -22.31
N LEU A 56 20.34 18.32 -23.41
CA LEU A 56 21.46 19.21 -23.74
C LEU A 56 20.98 20.65 -23.93
N ASP A 57 19.84 20.86 -24.60
CA ASP A 57 19.32 22.21 -24.89
C ASP A 57 18.77 22.91 -23.64
N ASN A 58 18.31 22.14 -22.64
CA ASN A 58 17.58 22.67 -21.47
C ASN A 58 18.36 22.59 -20.15
N TYR A 59 19.42 21.77 -20.08
CA TYR A 59 20.08 21.39 -18.84
C TYR A 59 21.62 21.39 -18.94
N ALA A 60 22.21 21.85 -20.06
CA ALA A 60 23.65 21.82 -20.27
C ALA A 60 24.46 22.50 -19.16
N ASP A 61 24.05 23.67 -18.69
CA ASP A 61 24.76 24.44 -17.66
C ASP A 61 24.83 23.68 -16.31
N ASP A 62 23.82 22.84 -16.05
CA ASP A 62 23.69 22.03 -14.85
C ASP A 62 24.29 20.60 -15.02
N MET A 63 24.92 20.30 -16.15
CA MET A 63 25.53 18.99 -16.43
C MET A 63 27.06 19.03 -16.35
N TYR A 64 27.64 17.97 -15.77
CA TYR A 64 29.09 17.74 -15.88
C TYR A 64 29.43 17.05 -17.19
N THR A 65 30.45 17.55 -17.88
CA THR A 65 31.02 16.93 -19.08
C THR A 65 32.19 16.03 -18.70
N VAL A 66 32.34 14.90 -19.38
CA VAL A 66 33.42 13.93 -19.23
C VAL A 66 34.11 13.77 -20.58
N THR A 67 35.42 13.97 -20.62
CA THR A 67 36.24 13.87 -21.84
C THR A 67 37.23 12.71 -21.71
N GLY A 68 37.48 12.02 -22.82
CA GLY A 68 38.51 10.98 -22.90
C GLY A 68 39.92 11.58 -22.93
N THR A 69 40.92 10.83 -22.43
CA THR A 69 42.33 11.26 -22.39
C THR A 69 43.16 10.86 -23.61
N SER A 70 42.60 10.07 -24.54
CA SER A 70 43.35 9.51 -25.66
C SER A 70 43.35 10.44 -26.86
N HIS A 71 44.43 11.21 -27.03
CA HIS A 71 44.67 12.06 -28.22
C HIS A 71 44.88 11.25 -29.53
N LEU A 72 44.93 9.91 -29.46
CA LEU A 72 45.13 9.01 -30.61
C LEU A 72 43.82 8.47 -31.20
N ARG A 73 42.65 8.83 -30.64
CA ARG A 73 41.32 8.42 -31.17
C ARG A 73 40.62 9.52 -31.97
N THR A 74 41.31 10.62 -32.25
CA THR A 74 40.88 11.69 -33.18
C THR A 74 40.96 11.28 -34.65
N GLU A 75 41.02 9.98 -34.97
CA GLU A 75 40.66 9.51 -36.29
C GLU A 75 39.14 9.56 -36.39
N VAL A 76 38.67 10.53 -37.16
CA VAL A 76 37.30 10.73 -37.61
C VAL A 76 36.73 9.36 -38.01
N THR A 77 35.95 8.75 -37.12
CA THR A 77 35.03 7.69 -37.53
C THR A 77 34.02 8.34 -38.47
N GLU A 78 33.72 7.70 -39.61
CA GLU A 78 32.73 8.18 -40.57
C GLU A 78 31.42 8.49 -39.84
N GLY A 79 31.19 9.78 -39.56
CA GLY A 79 30.11 10.23 -38.67
C GLY A 79 30.44 11.46 -37.81
N GLY A 80 31.71 11.80 -37.60
CA GLY A 80 32.10 13.10 -37.03
C GLY A 80 31.63 13.40 -35.60
N GLU A 81 31.47 12.39 -34.75
CA GLU A 81 31.14 12.62 -33.33
C GLU A 81 32.43 12.77 -32.51
N GLU A 82 32.64 13.96 -31.92
CA GLU A 82 33.64 14.17 -30.87
C GLU A 82 33.38 13.21 -29.68
N ASP A 83 34.45 12.67 -29.07
CA ASP A 83 34.43 11.78 -27.90
C ASP A 83 34.03 12.52 -26.59
N GLU A 84 32.96 13.33 -26.65
CA GLU A 84 32.39 14.04 -25.51
C GLU A 84 31.22 13.26 -24.89
N TYR A 85 31.30 13.08 -23.56
CA TYR A 85 30.30 12.40 -22.76
C TYR A 85 29.71 13.35 -21.72
N GLY A 86 28.47 13.10 -21.32
CA GLY A 86 27.84 13.77 -20.18
C GLY A 86 27.68 12.80 -19.01
N LEU A 87 27.96 13.28 -17.81
CA LEU A 87 27.61 12.59 -16.56
C LEU A 87 26.11 12.79 -16.32
N LYS A 88 25.37 11.71 -16.04
CA LYS A 88 23.91 11.78 -16.00
C LYS A 88 23.36 12.68 -14.87
N PRO A 89 22.48 13.65 -15.17
CA PRO A 89 21.73 14.40 -14.17
C PRO A 89 20.40 13.73 -13.77
N MET A 90 19.93 12.79 -14.61
CA MET A 90 18.66 12.04 -14.49
C MET A 90 18.78 10.68 -15.22
N ASN A 91 17.96 9.68 -14.88
CA ASN A 91 18.04 8.34 -15.49
C ASN A 91 17.16 8.13 -16.74
N CYS A 92 16.16 9.00 -16.97
CA CYS A 92 15.08 8.79 -17.95
C CYS A 92 15.57 8.35 -19.34
N PRO A 93 16.58 9.00 -19.96
CA PRO A 93 17.08 8.60 -21.28
C PRO A 93 17.61 7.17 -21.34
N GLY A 94 18.28 6.71 -20.28
CA GLY A 94 18.77 5.32 -20.20
C GLY A 94 17.63 4.31 -20.17
N HIS A 95 16.53 4.63 -19.48
CA HIS A 95 15.35 3.76 -19.40
C HIS A 95 14.59 3.72 -20.73
N CYS A 96 14.57 4.82 -21.49
CA CYS A 96 14.06 4.82 -22.87
C CYS A 96 14.88 3.92 -23.79
N VAL A 97 16.22 3.90 -23.65
CA VAL A 97 17.08 2.97 -24.40
C VAL A 97 16.76 1.52 -24.05
N ILE A 98 16.53 1.20 -22.77
CA ILE A 98 16.11 -0.15 -22.34
C ILE A 98 14.75 -0.51 -22.95
N PHE A 99 13.77 0.40 -22.93
CA PHE A 99 12.47 0.15 -23.54
C PHE A 99 12.62 -0.19 -25.03
N ALA A 100 13.34 0.65 -25.77
CA ALA A 100 13.57 0.54 -27.21
C ALA A 100 14.39 -0.70 -27.63
N SER A 101 15.15 -1.31 -26.71
CA SER A 101 16.00 -2.48 -27.00
C SER A 101 15.24 -3.74 -27.42
N LYS A 102 13.91 -3.79 -27.16
CA LYS A 102 13.05 -4.93 -27.50
C LYS A 102 11.74 -4.43 -28.09
N LYS A 103 11.17 -5.20 -29.04
CA LYS A 103 9.79 -5.01 -29.48
C LYS A 103 8.84 -5.24 -28.30
N ARG A 104 7.84 -4.39 -28.15
CA ARG A 104 6.88 -4.42 -27.04
C ARG A 104 5.46 -4.65 -27.56
N SER A 105 4.69 -5.43 -26.81
CA SER A 105 3.25 -5.62 -27.01
C SER A 105 2.48 -4.84 -25.96
N TYR A 106 1.24 -4.43 -26.27
CA TYR A 106 0.33 -3.84 -25.29
C TYR A 106 0.14 -4.71 -24.03
N ARG A 107 0.35 -6.04 -24.14
CA ARG A 107 0.30 -7.01 -23.05
C ARG A 107 1.47 -6.92 -22.07
N ASP A 108 2.60 -6.36 -22.52
CA ASP A 108 3.77 -6.15 -21.66
C ASP A 108 3.59 -4.93 -20.75
N LEU A 109 2.66 -4.02 -21.09
CA LEU A 109 2.45 -2.76 -20.38
C LEU A 109 1.41 -2.94 -19.25
N PRO A 110 1.66 -2.35 -18.06
CA PRO A 110 2.69 -1.35 -17.77
C PRO A 110 4.07 -1.98 -17.42
N ILE A 111 5.13 -1.45 -18.03
CA ILE A 111 6.53 -1.77 -17.71
C ILE A 111 7.04 -0.73 -16.71
N ARG A 112 7.60 -1.18 -15.58
CA ARG A 112 8.07 -0.29 -14.51
C ARG A 112 9.54 -0.55 -14.19
N TYR A 113 10.40 0.42 -14.45
CA TYR A 113 11.81 0.38 -14.08
C TYR A 113 12.06 1.22 -12.84
N ALA A 114 12.93 0.73 -11.95
CA ALA A 114 13.45 1.47 -10.81
C ALA A 114 14.98 1.55 -10.89
N ASP A 115 15.59 2.66 -10.49
CA ASP A 115 17.03 2.87 -10.60
C ASP A 115 17.54 3.80 -9.48
N PHE A 116 18.48 3.30 -8.69
CA PHE A 116 19.13 4.02 -7.58
C PHE A 116 20.52 4.57 -7.93
N SER A 117 20.85 4.64 -9.22
CA SER A 117 22.13 5.15 -9.67
C SER A 117 22.44 6.56 -9.13
N PRO A 118 23.72 6.87 -8.85
CA PRO A 118 24.13 8.21 -8.48
C PRO A 118 23.88 9.19 -9.64
N LEU A 119 23.24 10.31 -9.33
CA LEU A 119 22.98 11.43 -10.23
C LEU A 119 23.87 12.61 -9.87
N HIS A 120 24.23 13.39 -10.89
CA HIS A 120 25.11 14.54 -10.74
C HIS A 120 24.53 15.78 -11.39
N ARG A 121 24.41 16.85 -10.61
CA ARG A 121 23.95 18.17 -11.08
C ARG A 121 24.95 19.24 -10.65
N ASN A 122 25.30 20.14 -11.54
CA ASN A 122 26.27 21.20 -11.32
C ASN A 122 25.65 22.41 -10.60
N GLU A 123 25.07 22.15 -9.43
CA GLU A 123 24.46 23.19 -8.59
C GLU A 123 25.47 24.28 -8.24
N ILE A 124 25.03 25.54 -8.35
CA ILE A 124 25.81 26.73 -7.98
C ILE A 124 26.25 26.59 -6.53
N SER A 125 27.53 26.86 -6.24
CA SER A 125 28.12 26.62 -4.92
C SER A 125 27.36 27.29 -3.77
N GLY A 126 26.79 28.48 -3.99
CA GLY A 126 26.01 29.21 -2.98
C GLY A 126 24.64 28.60 -2.68
N ALA A 127 24.13 27.70 -3.51
CA ALA A 127 22.85 27.01 -3.30
C ALA A 127 23.00 25.69 -2.52
N LEU A 128 24.23 25.20 -2.33
CA LEU A 128 24.49 23.94 -1.61
C LEU A 128 24.16 24.08 -0.13
N SER A 129 23.42 23.12 0.41
CA SER A 129 22.97 23.15 1.80
C SER A 129 22.85 21.74 2.38
N GLY A 130 23.71 21.42 3.36
CA GLY A 130 23.68 20.16 4.11
C GLY A 130 23.53 18.93 3.21
N LEU A 131 22.43 18.20 3.41
CA LEU A 131 21.99 17.08 2.55
C LEU A 131 20.76 17.43 1.68
N THR A 132 20.14 18.61 1.88
CA THR A 132 18.92 19.00 1.16
C THR A 132 19.18 19.43 -0.28
N ARG A 133 20.37 20.01 -0.54
CA ARG A 133 20.80 20.41 -1.89
C ARG A 133 22.28 20.13 -2.08
N VAL A 134 22.58 19.19 -2.98
CA VAL A 134 23.90 18.58 -3.18
C VAL A 134 24.15 18.37 -4.69
N ARG A 135 25.40 18.22 -5.09
CA ARG A 135 25.83 17.97 -6.49
C ARG A 135 25.77 16.51 -6.86
N ARG A 136 26.01 15.61 -5.92
CA ARG A 136 25.85 14.16 -6.08
C ARG A 136 24.77 13.66 -5.13
N PHE A 137 23.78 12.95 -5.65
CA PHE A 137 22.67 12.38 -4.87
C PHE A 137 22.17 11.08 -5.49
N HIS A 138 21.36 10.34 -4.75
CA HIS A 138 20.69 9.12 -5.21
C HIS A 138 19.19 9.35 -5.15
N GLN A 139 18.57 9.35 -6.32
CA GLN A 139 17.11 9.40 -6.47
C GLN A 139 16.59 7.97 -6.50
N ASP A 140 15.45 7.71 -5.84
CA ASP A 140 14.74 6.44 -5.93
C ASP A 140 13.90 6.39 -7.21
N ASP A 141 14.59 6.62 -8.32
CA ASP A 141 14.01 6.99 -9.59
C ASP A 141 13.19 5.84 -10.16
N GLY A 142 12.05 6.15 -10.76
CA GLY A 142 11.24 5.16 -11.43
C GLY A 142 10.56 5.70 -12.68
N HIS A 143 10.46 4.83 -13.68
CA HIS A 143 9.89 5.13 -14.98
C HIS A 143 8.86 4.05 -15.33
N ILE A 144 7.61 4.46 -15.49
CA ILE A 144 6.50 3.58 -15.88
C ILE A 144 6.14 3.88 -17.33
N PHE A 145 6.30 2.90 -18.20
CA PHE A 145 5.79 2.94 -19.58
C PHE A 145 4.42 2.26 -19.58
N CYS A 146 3.37 3.03 -19.80
CA CYS A 146 2.00 2.54 -19.73
C CYS A 146 1.16 2.98 -20.95
N ARG A 147 0.01 2.33 -21.11
CA ARG A 147 -1.01 2.70 -22.09
C ARG A 147 -1.76 3.95 -21.60
N PRO A 148 -2.31 4.80 -22.48
CA PRO A 148 -3.07 5.98 -22.05
C PRO A 148 -4.23 5.64 -21.08
N SER A 149 -4.92 4.52 -21.30
CA SER A 149 -5.99 4.03 -20.41
C SER A 149 -5.51 3.62 -19.01
N GLN A 150 -4.22 3.34 -18.83
CA GLN A 150 -3.62 2.90 -17.57
C GLN A 150 -3.09 4.07 -16.70
N ILE A 151 -3.08 5.31 -17.21
CA ILE A 151 -2.47 6.47 -16.52
C ILE A 151 -3.07 6.66 -15.12
N ALA A 152 -4.39 6.66 -14.99
CA ALA A 152 -5.07 6.92 -13.72
C ALA A 152 -4.72 5.89 -12.65
N ASP A 153 -4.70 4.61 -13.01
CA ASP A 153 -4.36 3.51 -12.10
C ASP A 153 -2.90 3.58 -11.65
N GLU A 154 -1.97 3.91 -12.56
CA GLU A 154 -0.55 3.99 -12.24
C GLU A 154 -0.21 5.21 -11.37
N ILE A 155 -0.89 6.35 -11.57
CA ILE A 155 -0.79 7.50 -10.67
C ILE A 155 -1.34 7.14 -9.29
N SER A 156 -2.52 6.50 -9.23
CA SER A 156 -3.14 6.09 -7.97
C SER A 156 -2.23 5.14 -7.17
N LYS A 157 -1.69 4.11 -7.80
CA LYS A 157 -0.71 3.20 -7.18
C LYS A 157 0.55 3.92 -6.71
N THR A 158 1.01 4.92 -7.46
CA THR A 158 2.20 5.71 -7.08
C THR A 158 1.91 6.60 -5.87
N LEU A 159 0.74 7.24 -5.80
CA LEU A 159 0.29 8.01 -4.64
C LEU A 159 0.15 7.11 -3.40
N ASP A 160 -0.39 5.90 -3.56
CA ASP A 160 -0.46 4.90 -2.49
C ASP A 160 0.93 4.51 -1.99
N PHE A 161 1.91 4.37 -2.89
CA PHE A 161 3.30 4.06 -2.53
C PHE A 161 3.96 5.23 -1.76
N VAL A 162 3.72 6.47 -2.18
CA VAL A 162 4.17 7.64 -1.43
C VAL A 162 3.57 7.64 -0.03
N ARG A 163 2.24 7.50 0.07
CA ARG A 163 1.52 7.47 1.35
C ARG A 163 2.08 6.40 2.29
N LEU A 164 2.25 5.18 1.79
CA LEU A 164 2.83 4.06 2.56
C LEU A 164 4.21 4.41 3.11
N THR A 165 5.08 4.90 2.23
CA THR A 165 6.47 5.20 2.57
C THR A 165 6.54 6.31 3.62
N TYR A 166 5.76 7.37 3.44
CA TYR A 166 5.77 8.53 4.33
C TYR A 166 5.23 8.14 5.69
N ARG A 167 4.15 7.34 5.74
CA ARG A 167 3.63 6.76 6.98
C ARG A 167 4.66 5.92 7.73
N VAL A 168 5.38 5.02 7.04
CA VAL A 168 6.42 4.16 7.67
C VAL A 168 7.59 4.99 8.20
N LEU A 169 7.95 6.07 7.49
CA LEU A 169 8.98 7.02 7.90
C LEU A 169 8.48 8.06 8.91
N GLY A 170 7.19 8.02 9.26
CA GLY A 170 6.51 9.02 10.05
C GLY A 170 6.40 10.40 9.39
N MET A 171 6.78 10.60 8.14
CA MET A 171 6.72 11.90 7.48
C MET A 171 5.27 12.32 7.22
N GLY A 172 4.90 13.56 7.57
CA GLY A 172 3.56 14.10 7.36
C GLY A 172 3.16 15.12 8.45
N PRO A 173 2.14 15.95 8.20
CA PRO A 173 1.32 16.01 6.98
C PRO A 173 2.10 16.53 5.75
N TYR A 174 1.63 16.17 4.55
CA TYR A 174 2.18 16.69 3.29
C TYR A 174 1.04 17.19 2.38
N ARG A 175 1.36 18.14 1.50
CA ARG A 175 0.41 18.66 0.50
C ARG A 175 0.76 18.16 -0.90
N LEU A 176 -0.28 17.87 -1.69
CA LEU A 176 -0.15 17.56 -3.10
C LEU A 176 -0.34 18.85 -3.92
N VAL A 177 0.53 19.06 -4.90
CA VAL A 177 0.51 20.25 -5.76
C VAL A 177 0.54 19.82 -7.20
N LEU A 178 -0.48 20.18 -7.96
CA LEU A 178 -0.50 19.97 -9.40
C LEU A 178 0.15 21.17 -10.10
N SER A 179 1.35 20.97 -10.61
CA SER A 179 2.13 21.97 -11.34
C SER A 179 1.85 21.86 -12.85
N THR A 180 1.29 22.92 -13.44
CA THR A 180 0.77 22.95 -14.83
C THR A 180 1.76 23.53 -15.82
N ARG A 181 1.43 23.53 -17.13
CA ARG A 181 2.29 23.94 -18.24
C ARG A 181 3.08 25.24 -17.99
N PRO A 182 4.43 25.22 -18.07
CA PRO A 182 5.28 26.42 -17.97
C PRO A 182 5.27 27.23 -19.27
N GLU A 183 5.85 28.44 -19.25
CA GLU A 183 6.00 29.28 -20.46
C GLU A 183 6.88 28.62 -21.53
N LYS A 184 8.00 28.02 -21.11
CA LYS A 184 8.90 27.26 -21.98
C LYS A 184 8.58 25.78 -21.88
N HIS A 185 7.95 25.22 -22.91
CA HIS A 185 7.58 23.82 -22.96
C HIS A 185 7.84 23.19 -24.34
N ILE A 186 7.94 21.86 -24.36
CA ILE A 186 7.94 21.08 -25.60
C ILE A 186 6.60 20.34 -25.75
N GLY A 187 6.18 20.08 -26.99
CA GLY A 187 4.88 19.46 -27.29
C GLY A 187 3.78 20.44 -27.70
N SER A 188 2.66 19.91 -28.21
CA SER A 188 1.50 20.72 -28.63
C SER A 188 0.63 21.11 -27.43
N GLU A 189 -0.14 22.19 -27.55
CA GLU A 189 -1.03 22.64 -26.47
C GLU A 189 -2.06 21.57 -26.09
N TRP A 190 -2.61 20.87 -27.09
CA TRP A 190 -3.57 19.80 -26.90
C TRP A 190 -3.01 18.65 -26.06
N GLU A 191 -1.76 18.24 -26.30
CA GLU A 191 -1.12 17.16 -25.51
C GLU A 191 -0.95 17.54 -24.05
N TRP A 192 -0.63 18.81 -23.80
CA TRP A 192 -0.54 19.36 -22.45
C TRP A 192 -1.89 19.39 -21.76
N GLU A 193 -2.95 19.79 -22.45
CA GLU A 193 -4.31 19.76 -21.91
C GLU A 193 -4.73 18.33 -21.55
N GLN A 194 -4.45 17.34 -22.40
CA GLN A 194 -4.71 15.92 -22.10
C GLN A 194 -3.92 15.44 -20.88
N ALA A 195 -2.63 15.79 -20.78
CA ALA A 195 -1.78 15.42 -19.67
C ALA A 195 -2.27 16.02 -18.34
N GLU A 196 -2.63 17.30 -18.35
CA GLU A 196 -3.16 17.99 -17.17
C GLU A 196 -4.51 17.42 -16.74
N GLU A 197 -5.40 17.14 -17.69
CA GLU A 197 -6.71 16.56 -17.41
C GLU A 197 -6.58 15.14 -16.84
N ALA A 198 -5.65 14.33 -17.36
CA ALA A 198 -5.35 13.01 -16.83
C ALA A 198 -4.86 13.07 -15.37
N LEU A 199 -3.95 14.00 -15.05
CA LEU A 199 -3.49 14.20 -13.67
C LEU A 199 -4.60 14.72 -12.76
N LYS A 200 -5.43 15.68 -13.21
CA LYS A 200 -6.58 16.20 -12.45
C LYS A 200 -7.59 15.10 -12.14
N LYS A 201 -7.93 14.27 -13.14
CA LYS A 201 -8.84 13.14 -12.98
C LYS A 201 -8.30 12.10 -12.01
N ALA A 202 -7.00 11.77 -12.11
CA ALA A 202 -6.34 10.86 -11.19
C ALA A 202 -6.33 11.40 -9.74
N LEU A 203 -6.01 12.67 -9.56
CA LEU A 203 -6.06 13.34 -8.26
C LEU A 203 -7.48 13.41 -7.69
N GLY A 204 -8.47 13.79 -8.51
CA GLY A 204 -9.88 13.84 -8.12
C GLY A 204 -10.43 12.48 -7.69
N GLY A 205 -10.06 11.41 -8.40
CA GLY A 205 -10.43 10.03 -8.06
C GLY A 205 -9.76 9.51 -6.79
N SER A 206 -8.56 10.01 -6.45
CA SER A 206 -7.81 9.59 -5.25
C SER A 206 -8.40 10.09 -3.93
N GLY A 207 -9.27 11.10 -3.96
CA GLY A 207 -9.85 11.73 -2.77
C GLY A 207 -8.87 12.60 -1.96
N HIS A 208 -7.64 12.80 -2.45
CA HIS A 208 -6.67 13.69 -1.82
C HIS A 208 -6.93 15.16 -2.17
N ARG A 209 -6.79 16.06 -1.18
CA ARG A 209 -6.77 17.50 -1.44
C ARG A 209 -5.47 17.86 -2.13
N PHE A 210 -5.56 18.65 -3.20
CA PHE A 210 -4.40 19.19 -3.91
C PHE A 210 -4.62 20.66 -4.22
N THR A 211 -3.52 21.40 -4.39
CA THR A 211 -3.53 22.77 -4.88
C THR A 211 -2.96 22.83 -6.30
N ILE A 212 -3.30 23.88 -7.05
CA ILE A 212 -2.76 24.08 -8.40
C ILE A 212 -1.63 25.11 -8.33
N ASN A 213 -0.47 24.78 -8.90
CA ASN A 213 0.65 25.70 -9.08
C ASN A 213 0.83 25.99 -10.58
N LYS A 214 0.39 27.18 -11.02
CA LYS A 214 0.37 27.52 -12.45
C LYS A 214 1.79 27.82 -12.95
N GLY A 215 2.18 27.16 -14.04
CA GLY A 215 3.42 27.50 -14.74
C GLY A 215 4.69 26.84 -14.22
N ASP A 216 4.58 25.92 -13.26
CA ASP A 216 5.74 25.28 -12.60
C ASP A 216 5.91 23.80 -12.99
N GLY A 217 5.25 23.35 -14.06
CA GLY A 217 5.45 22.02 -14.64
C GLY A 217 6.87 21.83 -15.19
N ALA A 218 7.27 20.57 -15.41
CA ALA A 218 8.54 20.29 -16.08
C ALA A 218 8.44 20.69 -17.57
N PHE A 219 9.55 20.94 -18.25
CA PHE A 219 9.50 21.37 -19.67
C PHE A 219 8.83 20.35 -20.61
N TYR A 220 8.75 19.07 -20.20
CA TYR A 220 8.16 17.96 -20.96
C TYR A 220 6.75 17.53 -20.51
N GLY A 221 6.23 18.04 -19.38
CA GLY A 221 4.91 17.64 -18.91
C GLY A 221 4.52 18.15 -17.51
N PRO A 222 3.22 18.03 -17.13
CA PRO A 222 2.74 18.44 -15.83
C PRO A 222 3.18 17.45 -14.75
N LYS A 223 3.22 17.91 -13.49
CA LYS A 223 3.66 17.09 -12.36
C LYS A 223 2.84 17.29 -11.10
N ILE A 224 2.76 16.23 -10.30
CA ILE A 224 2.25 16.25 -8.94
C ILE A 224 3.47 16.31 -8.02
N ASP A 225 3.62 17.41 -7.30
CA ASP A 225 4.68 17.62 -6.33
C ASP A 225 4.16 17.36 -4.91
N ILE A 226 4.94 16.61 -4.14
CA ILE A 226 4.66 16.32 -2.75
C ILE A 226 5.54 17.23 -1.91
N ILE A 227 4.88 18.15 -1.20
CA ILE A 227 5.56 19.15 -0.40
C ILE A 227 5.42 18.79 1.08
N LEU A 228 6.57 18.66 1.73
CA LEU A 228 6.71 18.52 3.17
C LEU A 228 7.11 19.85 3.78
N GLU A 229 6.57 20.16 4.95
CA GLU A 229 7.00 21.29 5.77
C GLU A 229 7.97 20.77 6.83
N ASP A 230 9.10 21.45 7.00
CA ASP A 230 10.07 21.16 8.06
C ASP A 230 9.69 21.85 9.38
N SER A 231 10.48 21.64 10.44
CA SER A 231 10.17 22.18 11.77
C SER A 231 10.30 23.70 11.89
N ASP A 232 10.98 24.33 10.93
CA ASP A 232 11.12 25.78 10.81
C ASP A 232 10.05 26.39 9.86
N GLY A 233 9.11 25.58 9.37
CA GLY A 233 8.03 26.01 8.46
C GLY A 233 8.46 26.14 7.00
N LYS A 234 9.66 25.67 6.64
CA LYS A 234 10.14 25.72 5.27
C LYS A 234 9.65 24.52 4.48
N GLU A 235 9.21 24.81 3.26
CA GLU A 235 8.66 23.80 2.36
C GLU A 235 9.74 23.13 1.51
N HIS A 236 9.68 21.80 1.43
CA HIS A 236 10.58 20.96 0.66
C HIS A 236 9.79 20.07 -0.30
N GLN A 237 10.07 20.23 -1.60
CA GLN A 237 9.64 19.25 -2.60
C GLN A 237 10.45 17.96 -2.42
N THR A 238 9.72 16.87 -2.22
CA THR A 238 10.29 15.54 -1.98
C THR A 238 9.89 14.58 -3.08
N ALA A 239 8.81 13.82 -2.90
CA ALA A 239 8.25 12.98 -3.96
C ALA A 239 7.73 13.82 -5.13
N THR A 240 7.70 13.22 -6.31
CA THR A 240 7.11 13.82 -7.51
C THR A 240 6.57 12.72 -8.44
N ILE A 241 5.51 13.03 -9.17
CA ILE A 241 4.94 12.18 -10.22
C ILE A 241 4.76 13.07 -11.45
N GLN A 242 5.40 12.74 -12.57
CA GLN A 242 5.46 13.61 -13.74
C GLN A 242 5.01 12.83 -14.97
N LEU A 243 4.11 13.40 -15.75
CA LEU A 243 3.51 12.74 -16.90
C LEU A 243 4.15 13.27 -18.18
N ASP A 244 4.89 12.42 -18.89
CA ASP A 244 5.72 12.77 -20.05
C ASP A 244 5.23 12.08 -21.33
N PHE A 245 4.77 12.89 -22.27
CA PHE A 245 4.38 12.47 -23.63
C PHE A 245 5.46 12.73 -24.68
N GLN A 246 6.53 13.43 -24.30
CA GLN A 246 7.52 14.02 -25.20
C GLN A 246 8.76 13.14 -25.34
N LEU A 247 9.30 12.62 -24.24
CA LEU A 247 10.48 11.74 -24.31
C LEU A 247 10.20 10.45 -25.11
N PRO A 248 9.02 9.77 -24.97
CA PRO A 248 8.66 8.67 -25.86
C PRO A 248 8.70 9.02 -27.34
N LYS A 249 8.36 10.26 -27.73
CA LYS A 249 8.42 10.71 -29.12
C LYS A 249 9.84 10.91 -29.61
N ARG A 250 10.66 11.59 -28.80
CA ARG A 250 12.08 11.85 -29.14
C ARG A 250 12.88 10.56 -29.29
N PHE A 251 12.50 9.51 -28.56
CA PHE A 251 13.10 8.20 -28.68
C PHE A 251 12.44 7.28 -29.70
N ASN A 252 11.34 7.71 -30.33
CA ASN A 252 10.49 6.90 -31.19
C ASN A 252 10.10 5.56 -30.53
N LEU A 253 9.65 5.62 -29.29
CA LEU A 253 9.21 4.44 -28.54
C LEU A 253 7.83 4.02 -29.03
N GLU A 254 7.66 2.71 -29.26
CA GLU A 254 6.42 2.13 -29.76
C GLU A 254 6.18 0.75 -29.13
N TYR A 255 4.90 0.40 -29.00
CA TYR A 255 4.41 -0.94 -28.71
C TYR A 255 3.30 -1.31 -29.72
N THR A 256 3.12 -2.59 -30.00
CA THR A 256 2.07 -3.06 -30.92
C THR A 256 0.77 -3.32 -30.15
N ALA A 257 -0.36 -2.80 -30.67
CA ALA A 257 -1.68 -2.91 -30.04
C ALA A 257 -2.80 -3.08 -31.08
N PRO A 258 -3.93 -3.73 -30.71
CA PRO A 258 -5.14 -3.73 -31.52
C PRO A 258 -5.83 -2.35 -31.50
N ALA A 259 -6.63 -2.05 -32.52
CA ALA A 259 -7.37 -0.79 -32.67
C ALA A 259 -6.50 0.46 -32.36
N PRO A 260 -5.36 0.65 -33.05
CA PRO A 260 -4.35 1.65 -32.68
C PRO A 260 -4.93 3.08 -32.57
N HIS A 261 -5.89 3.44 -33.41
CA HIS A 261 -6.57 4.74 -33.41
C HIS A 261 -7.39 5.02 -32.14
N LEU A 262 -7.90 3.99 -31.47
CA LEU A 262 -8.60 4.09 -30.19
C LEU A 262 -7.64 3.99 -29.01
N GLU A 263 -6.66 3.09 -29.13
CA GLU A 263 -5.62 2.88 -28.11
C GLU A 263 -4.83 4.18 -27.82
N ILE A 264 -4.52 4.98 -28.84
CA ILE A 264 -3.87 6.30 -28.70
C ILE A 264 -4.67 7.25 -27.78
N ARG A 265 -6.00 7.15 -27.80
CA ARG A 265 -6.91 7.98 -26.99
C ARG A 265 -7.22 7.34 -25.64
N GLY A 266 -6.75 6.12 -25.39
CA GLY A 266 -7.10 5.35 -24.19
C GLY A 266 -8.55 4.87 -24.18
N GLU A 267 -9.19 4.81 -25.36
CA GLU A 267 -10.56 4.32 -25.53
C GLU A 267 -10.53 2.79 -25.76
N THR A 268 -11.55 2.09 -25.26
CA THR A 268 -11.72 0.65 -25.45
C THR A 268 -12.87 0.37 -26.41
N THR A 269 -12.74 -0.70 -27.21
CA THR A 269 -13.81 -1.19 -28.09
C THR A 269 -13.93 -2.70 -27.98
N GLU A 270 -15.14 -3.21 -28.22
CA GLU A 270 -15.45 -4.64 -28.35
C GLU A 270 -15.72 -5.04 -29.82
N ASP A 271 -15.65 -4.08 -30.76
CA ASP A 271 -15.87 -4.32 -32.18
C ASP A 271 -14.78 -5.25 -32.76
N PRO A 272 -15.13 -6.46 -33.24
CA PRO A 272 -14.18 -7.41 -33.79
C PRO A 272 -13.40 -6.89 -35.00
N GLU A 273 -14.00 -6.03 -35.83
CA GLU A 273 -13.34 -5.49 -37.03
C GLU A 273 -12.23 -4.52 -36.64
N LEU A 274 -12.49 -3.64 -35.66
CA LEU A 274 -11.49 -2.70 -35.15
C LEU A 274 -10.39 -3.41 -34.34
N LEU A 275 -10.73 -4.47 -33.61
CA LEU A 275 -9.77 -5.27 -32.85
C LEU A 275 -8.87 -6.15 -33.73
N ALA A 276 -9.26 -6.43 -34.98
CA ALA A 276 -8.44 -7.15 -35.94
C ALA A 276 -7.28 -6.31 -36.49
N GLU A 277 -7.38 -4.98 -36.46
CA GLU A 277 -6.30 -4.08 -36.88
C GLU A 277 -5.24 -3.94 -35.80
N TYR A 278 -3.98 -4.28 -36.11
CA TYR A 278 -2.84 -4.08 -35.21
C TYR A 278 -1.87 -3.05 -35.77
N GLY A 279 -1.41 -2.15 -34.91
CA GLY A 279 -0.45 -1.11 -35.31
C GLY A 279 0.45 -0.67 -34.16
N PRO A 280 1.50 0.10 -34.49
CA PRO A 280 2.36 0.72 -33.50
C PRO A 280 1.62 1.87 -32.79
N VAL A 281 1.73 1.90 -31.46
CA VAL A 281 1.23 2.96 -30.60
C VAL A 281 2.35 3.41 -29.67
N ARG A 282 2.39 4.70 -29.34
CA ARG A 282 3.41 5.28 -28.47
C ARG A 282 3.02 5.14 -27.00
N PRO A 283 3.89 4.65 -26.11
CA PRO A 283 3.60 4.58 -24.69
C PRO A 283 3.62 5.98 -24.07
N VAL A 284 2.93 6.10 -22.94
CA VAL A 284 3.03 7.24 -22.03
C VAL A 284 4.10 6.92 -20.98
N LEU A 285 4.93 7.90 -20.65
CA LEU A 285 5.99 7.76 -19.64
C LEU A 285 5.60 8.50 -18.37
N ILE A 286 5.59 7.82 -17.24
CA ILE A 286 5.43 8.44 -15.92
C ILE A 286 6.77 8.39 -15.20
N HIS A 287 7.33 9.56 -14.90
CA HIS A 287 8.48 9.71 -14.01
C HIS A 287 7.99 9.78 -12.58
N ARG A 288 8.71 9.13 -11.67
CA ARG A 288 8.36 9.17 -10.25
C ARG A 288 9.56 9.04 -9.36
N ALA A 289 9.46 9.67 -8.19
CA ALA A 289 10.34 9.46 -7.06
C ALA A 289 9.49 9.52 -5.78
N VAL A 290 9.75 8.65 -4.80
CA VAL A 290 9.07 8.65 -3.51
C VAL A 290 9.89 9.37 -2.46
N LEU A 291 11.18 9.11 -2.35
CA LEU A 291 12.03 9.88 -1.43
C LEU A 291 12.38 11.25 -2.04
N GLY A 292 12.30 11.35 -3.37
CA GLY A 292 12.92 12.44 -4.12
C GLY A 292 14.41 12.17 -4.25
N SER A 293 15.19 12.51 -3.22
CA SER A 293 16.54 11.97 -3.07
C SER A 293 16.72 11.39 -1.67
N ALA A 294 17.47 10.30 -1.58
CA ALA A 294 17.77 9.67 -0.31
C ALA A 294 18.48 10.67 0.64
N GLU A 295 19.39 11.50 0.12
CA GLU A 295 20.08 12.53 0.89
C GLU A 295 19.12 13.58 1.44
N ARG A 296 18.25 14.17 0.60
CA ARG A 296 17.29 15.18 1.06
C ARG A 296 16.36 14.61 2.11
N LEU A 297 15.83 13.42 1.87
CA LEU A 297 14.94 12.78 2.83
C LEU A 297 15.67 12.43 4.14
N MET A 298 16.91 11.95 4.07
CA MET A 298 17.72 11.76 5.28
C MET A 298 17.88 13.06 6.07
N ALA A 299 18.06 14.22 5.40
CA ALA A 299 18.11 15.51 6.06
C ALA A 299 16.84 15.78 6.88
N LEU A 300 15.67 15.59 6.26
CA LEU A 300 14.37 15.80 6.88
C LEU A 300 14.10 14.80 8.02
N LEU A 301 14.58 13.55 7.88
CA LEU A 301 14.47 12.54 8.94
C LEU A 301 15.38 12.86 10.13
N ILE A 302 16.60 13.36 9.90
CA ILE A 302 17.50 13.80 10.97
C ILE A 302 16.82 14.88 11.81
N GLU A 303 16.22 15.87 11.15
CA GLU A 303 15.49 16.96 11.79
C GLU A 303 14.27 16.44 12.55
N ARG A 304 13.42 15.66 11.88
CA ARG A 304 12.19 15.10 12.47
C ARG A 304 12.44 14.28 13.73
N TYR A 305 13.45 13.42 13.69
CA TYR A 305 13.75 12.54 14.81
C TYR A 305 14.70 13.17 15.83
N ASN A 306 15.39 14.26 15.48
CA ASN A 306 16.41 14.90 16.31
C ASN A 306 17.38 13.87 16.93
N GLY A 307 17.83 12.92 16.11
CA GLY A 307 18.71 11.82 16.52
C GLY A 307 18.04 10.63 17.21
N LYS A 308 16.74 10.69 17.55
CA LYS A 308 15.95 9.60 18.16
C LYS A 308 15.25 8.75 17.09
N TRP A 309 16.04 7.92 16.42
CA TRP A 309 15.58 7.12 15.29
C TRP A 309 14.60 6.00 15.67
N PRO A 310 13.62 5.67 14.82
CA PRO A 310 12.84 4.44 14.98
C PRO A 310 13.78 3.23 14.86
N PHE A 311 13.50 2.17 15.61
CA PHE A 311 14.44 1.05 15.78
C PHE A 311 14.93 0.42 14.47
N TRP A 312 14.04 0.28 13.48
CA TRP A 312 14.39 -0.30 12.18
C TRP A 312 15.38 0.57 11.40
N LEU A 313 15.36 1.90 11.59
CA LEU A 313 16.23 2.85 10.91
C LEU A 313 17.47 3.22 11.73
N ASN A 314 17.40 3.11 13.07
CA ASN A 314 18.44 3.55 14.00
C ASN A 314 19.81 2.92 13.69
N PRO A 315 20.85 3.69 13.33
CA PRO A 315 22.17 3.14 13.00
C PRO A 315 22.88 2.47 14.18
N ARG A 316 22.37 2.67 15.40
CA ARG A 316 22.83 2.14 16.69
C ARG A 316 21.69 1.36 17.36
N GLN A 317 21.34 0.20 16.81
CA GLN A 317 20.15 -0.54 17.27
C GLN A 317 20.34 -1.09 18.68
N ALA A 318 21.47 -1.74 18.94
CA ALA A 318 21.78 -2.28 20.26
C ALA A 318 23.25 -2.10 20.63
N ILE A 319 23.51 -2.06 21.94
CA ILE A 319 24.86 -2.21 22.50
C ILE A 319 24.83 -3.21 23.65
N ILE A 320 25.83 -4.09 23.70
CA ILE A 320 26.06 -5.00 24.82
C ILE A 320 27.12 -4.37 25.72
N VAL A 321 26.82 -4.24 27.02
CA VAL A 321 27.73 -3.70 28.03
C VAL A 321 27.95 -4.71 29.16
N THR A 322 29.21 -4.97 29.50
CA THR A 322 29.54 -5.84 30.64
C THR A 322 29.54 -5.06 31.95
N VAL A 323 29.02 -5.68 33.02
CA VAL A 323 29.02 -5.11 34.38
C VAL A 323 30.42 -5.10 34.99
N ASN A 324 31.26 -6.06 34.61
CA ASN A 324 32.67 -6.17 34.98
C ASN A 324 33.46 -6.86 33.86
N ASP A 325 34.77 -6.93 34.02
CA ASP A 325 35.75 -7.51 33.10
C ASP A 325 36.08 -8.98 33.43
N GLN A 326 35.26 -9.65 34.25
CA GLN A 326 35.49 -11.05 34.60
C GLN A 326 35.23 -11.95 33.39
N GLU A 327 36.15 -12.88 33.16
CA GLU A 327 36.16 -13.78 32.00
C GLU A 327 34.79 -14.46 31.71
N PRO A 328 34.02 -14.99 32.69
CA PRO A 328 32.72 -15.60 32.41
C PRO A 328 31.69 -14.61 31.85
N VAL A 329 31.74 -13.34 32.29
CA VAL A 329 30.82 -12.28 31.85
C VAL A 329 31.19 -11.82 30.44
N VAL A 330 32.47 -11.58 30.19
CA VAL A 330 32.99 -11.15 28.88
C VAL A 330 32.73 -12.23 27.82
N LYS A 331 33.02 -13.50 28.12
CA LYS A 331 32.72 -14.64 27.22
C LYS A 331 31.24 -14.76 26.89
N TRP A 332 30.36 -14.64 27.87
CA TRP A 332 28.91 -14.69 27.64
C TRP A 332 28.44 -13.53 26.77
N ALA A 333 28.97 -12.33 27.01
CA ALA A 333 28.66 -11.14 26.22
C ALA A 333 29.14 -11.25 24.75
N HIS A 334 30.33 -11.83 24.50
CA HIS A 334 30.81 -12.13 23.15
C HIS A 334 29.96 -13.18 22.44
N HIS A 335 29.57 -14.25 23.13
CA HIS A 335 28.67 -15.25 22.58
C HIS A 335 27.36 -14.61 22.09
N MET A 336 26.75 -13.74 22.90
CA MET A 336 25.56 -12.98 22.50
C MET A 336 25.80 -12.05 21.32
N HIS A 337 26.94 -11.34 21.30
CA HIS A 337 27.28 -10.44 20.19
C HIS A 337 27.32 -11.19 18.86
N ARG A 338 27.98 -12.36 18.84
CA ARG A 338 28.02 -13.24 17.67
C ARG A 338 26.62 -13.74 17.28
N LEU A 339 25.83 -14.20 18.25
CA LEU A 339 24.45 -14.63 18.03
C LEU A 339 23.62 -13.51 17.39
N PHE A 340 23.69 -12.29 17.92
CA PHE A 340 22.90 -11.17 17.41
C PHE A 340 23.35 -10.69 16.03
N LEU A 341 24.62 -10.89 15.66
CA LEU A 341 25.11 -10.63 14.32
C LEU A 341 24.80 -11.77 13.33
N GLY A 342 24.31 -12.92 13.80
CA GLY A 342 24.09 -14.12 12.96
C GLY A 342 25.39 -14.80 12.57
N LEU A 343 26.44 -14.63 13.37
CA LEU A 343 27.74 -15.26 13.17
C LEU A 343 27.76 -16.65 13.82
N PRO A 344 28.41 -17.65 13.19
CA PRO A 344 28.55 -18.98 13.78
C PRO A 344 29.38 -18.92 15.09
N ASN A 345 29.38 -20.00 15.88
CA ASN A 345 30.19 -20.04 17.12
C ASN A 345 31.70 -20.04 16.80
N GLU A 346 32.54 -19.57 17.73
CA GLU A 346 34.02 -19.53 17.57
C GLU A 346 34.63 -20.90 17.19
N SER A 347 34.03 -22.01 17.65
CA SER A 347 34.46 -23.36 17.29
C SER A 347 34.25 -23.71 15.81
N ALA A 348 33.37 -23.01 15.11
CA ALA A 348 33.15 -23.16 13.68
C ALA A 348 34.15 -22.36 12.82
N ASP A 349 34.77 -21.32 13.37
CA ASP A 349 35.79 -20.51 12.67
C ASP A 349 37.07 -21.33 12.38
N HIS A 350 37.31 -22.39 13.17
CA HIS A 350 38.44 -23.32 13.00
C HIS A 350 38.16 -24.52 12.08
N GLN A 351 36.95 -24.63 11.50
CA GLN A 351 36.67 -25.68 10.53
C GLN A 351 37.35 -25.36 9.18
N PRO A 352 37.86 -26.38 8.45
CA PRO A 352 38.45 -26.15 7.14
C PRO A 352 37.44 -25.47 6.20
N ALA A 353 37.92 -24.59 5.31
CA ALA A 353 37.09 -23.75 4.44
C ALA A 353 36.04 -24.51 3.61
N SER A 354 36.22 -25.82 3.40
CA SER A 354 35.26 -26.72 2.75
C SER A 354 33.97 -26.98 3.54
N HIS A 355 33.92 -26.66 4.85
CA HIS A 355 32.76 -26.85 5.72
C HIS A 355 32.18 -25.54 6.28
N GLN A 356 32.76 -24.38 5.92
CA GLN A 356 32.23 -23.09 6.32
C GLN A 356 30.95 -22.79 5.51
N GLN A 357 29.80 -22.82 6.19
CA GLN A 357 28.57 -22.30 5.60
C GLN A 357 28.64 -20.78 5.48
N PRO A 358 28.03 -20.18 4.44
CA PRO A 358 27.92 -18.73 4.35
C PRO A 358 27.25 -18.18 5.62
N ALA A 359 27.84 -17.16 6.22
CA ALA A 359 27.21 -16.47 7.34
C ALA A 359 25.82 -15.99 6.91
N SER A 360 24.83 -16.16 7.78
CA SER A 360 23.48 -15.62 7.60
C SER A 360 23.30 -14.44 8.55
N PRO A 361 23.91 -13.28 8.24
CA PRO A 361 23.88 -12.14 9.13
C PRO A 361 22.45 -11.68 9.34
N THR A 362 22.12 -11.32 10.58
CA THR A 362 20.78 -10.85 10.96
C THR A 362 20.45 -9.47 10.38
N GLY A 363 21.47 -8.72 9.94
CA GLY A 363 21.36 -7.32 9.52
C GLY A 363 21.26 -6.31 10.68
N LEU A 364 21.40 -6.77 11.92
CA LEU A 364 21.37 -5.92 13.11
C LEU A 364 22.67 -5.13 13.30
N ALA A 365 22.55 -3.89 13.74
CA ALA A 365 23.67 -3.06 14.16
C ALA A 365 23.85 -3.18 15.69
N VAL A 366 24.74 -4.08 16.11
CA VAL A 366 25.03 -4.36 17.52
C VAL A 366 26.48 -4.00 17.85
N ASP A 367 26.65 -3.02 18.72
CA ASP A 367 27.96 -2.64 19.25
C ASP A 367 28.24 -3.35 20.59
N PHE A 368 29.49 -3.31 21.05
CA PHE A 368 29.96 -4.04 22.22
C PHE A 368 30.93 -3.17 23.04
N ASP A 369 30.77 -3.15 24.37
CA ASP A 369 31.66 -2.42 25.31
C ASP A 369 31.96 -3.26 26.57
N ASP A 370 33.12 -3.90 26.56
CA ASP A 370 33.72 -4.66 27.66
C ASP A 370 34.77 -3.86 28.44
N SER A 371 34.90 -2.56 28.20
CA SER A 371 35.92 -1.73 28.86
C SER A 371 35.82 -1.80 30.41
N PRO A 372 36.90 -1.56 31.16
CA PRO A 372 36.88 -1.63 32.63
C PRO A 372 36.10 -0.48 33.30
N ARG A 373 35.37 0.33 32.53
CA ARG A 373 34.59 1.47 33.02
C ARG A 373 33.35 0.98 33.79
N THR A 374 32.85 1.82 34.69
CA THR A 374 31.63 1.50 35.44
C THR A 374 30.45 1.28 34.50
N VAL A 375 29.58 0.32 34.81
CA VAL A 375 28.38 0.05 34.00
C VAL A 375 27.51 1.31 33.84
N GLY A 376 27.43 2.15 34.88
CA GLY A 376 26.72 3.42 34.83
C GLY A 376 27.28 4.38 33.77
N ALA A 377 28.61 4.49 33.66
CA ALA A 377 29.26 5.31 32.64
C ALA A 377 29.00 4.77 31.22
N LYS A 378 29.11 3.45 31.02
CA LYS A 378 28.82 2.80 29.73
C LYS A 378 27.37 3.02 29.29
N VAL A 379 26.43 2.81 30.22
CA VAL A 379 24.99 3.02 29.97
C VAL A 379 24.70 4.48 29.67
N ALA A 380 25.27 5.42 30.43
CA ALA A 380 25.08 6.85 30.19
C ALA A 380 25.61 7.28 28.81
N GLU A 381 26.78 6.79 28.40
CA GLU A 381 27.34 7.05 27.07
C GLU A 381 26.46 6.44 25.97
N ALA A 382 25.97 5.22 26.16
CA ALA A 382 25.06 4.58 25.22
C ALA A 382 23.74 5.36 25.08
N MET A 383 23.16 5.83 26.20
CA MET A 383 21.97 6.68 26.16
C MET A 383 22.25 7.99 25.42
N ALA A 384 23.39 8.64 25.69
CA ALA A 384 23.79 9.88 25.00
C ALA A 384 24.02 9.67 23.49
N LYS A 385 24.51 8.49 23.08
CA LYS A 385 24.67 8.10 21.67
C LYS A 385 23.36 7.68 20.98
N GLY A 386 22.26 7.55 21.72
CA GLY A 386 20.94 7.22 21.18
C GLY A 386 20.77 5.75 20.76
N TYR A 387 21.41 4.81 21.49
CA TYR A 387 21.17 3.37 21.23
C TYR A 387 19.70 3.01 21.46
N GLY A 388 19.13 2.24 20.54
CA GLY A 388 17.75 1.75 20.67
C GLY A 388 17.56 0.79 21.85
N LEU A 389 18.53 -0.09 22.07
CA LEU A 389 18.57 -1.05 23.17
C LEU A 389 19.93 -1.05 23.85
N ILE A 390 19.92 -1.12 25.18
CA ILE A 390 21.15 -1.28 25.98
C ILE A 390 21.03 -2.59 26.73
N ILE A 391 21.88 -3.55 26.38
CA ILE A 391 21.87 -4.91 26.91
C ILE A 391 23.00 -5.01 27.94
N THR A 392 22.63 -5.20 29.20
CA THR A 392 23.60 -5.33 30.30
C THR A 392 23.82 -6.80 30.62
N VAL A 393 25.10 -7.19 30.79
CA VAL A 393 25.50 -8.56 31.12
C VAL A 393 26.30 -8.56 32.41
N GLY A 394 25.76 -9.19 33.45
CA GLY A 394 26.45 -9.39 34.74
C GLY A 394 26.51 -10.85 35.19
N PRO A 395 27.13 -11.13 36.35
CA PRO A 395 27.28 -12.50 36.85
C PRO A 395 25.96 -13.27 37.03
N ARG A 396 24.88 -12.55 37.38
CA ARG A 396 23.53 -13.15 37.50
C ARG A 396 22.99 -13.62 36.16
N ASP A 397 23.21 -12.85 35.10
CA ASP A 397 22.79 -13.18 33.74
C ASP A 397 23.53 -14.41 33.21
N VAL A 398 24.83 -14.52 33.51
CA VAL A 398 25.63 -15.71 33.16
C VAL A 398 25.10 -16.96 33.85
N ALA A 399 24.84 -16.89 35.16
CA ALA A 399 24.32 -18.02 35.92
C ALA A 399 22.93 -18.47 35.45
N ALA A 400 22.08 -17.52 35.08
CA ALA A 400 20.72 -17.79 34.61
C ALA A 400 20.62 -18.08 33.10
N LYS A 401 21.71 -17.90 32.33
CA LYS A 401 21.72 -17.91 30.86
C LYS A 401 20.71 -16.92 30.26
N THR A 402 20.60 -15.74 30.86
CA THR A 402 19.70 -14.66 30.45
C THR A 402 20.47 -13.41 30.03
N VAL A 403 19.72 -12.38 29.65
CA VAL A 403 20.21 -11.03 29.37
C VAL A 403 19.26 -10.01 29.96
N SER A 404 19.80 -8.88 30.42
CA SER A 404 19.02 -7.75 30.93
C SER A 404 18.94 -6.66 29.86
N VAL A 405 17.76 -6.49 29.25
CA VAL A 405 17.51 -5.55 28.16
C VAL A 405 16.86 -4.29 28.71
N ASN A 406 17.50 -3.14 28.50
CA ASN A 406 16.90 -1.83 28.72
C ASN A 406 16.32 -1.31 27.40
N ALA A 407 14.99 -1.23 27.34
CA ALA A 407 14.22 -0.76 26.18
C ALA A 407 13.67 0.66 26.34
N SER A 408 14.14 1.44 27.33
CA SER A 408 13.63 2.80 27.59
C SER A 408 13.77 3.75 26.40
N ALA A 409 14.79 3.58 25.55
CA ALA A 409 14.92 4.39 24.33
C ALA A 409 13.87 4.05 23.26
N LEU A 410 13.14 2.93 23.40
CA LEU A 410 12.02 2.56 22.54
C LEU A 410 10.68 3.12 23.03
N SER A 411 10.59 3.59 24.29
CA SER A 411 9.34 4.09 24.88
C SER A 411 8.98 5.52 24.47
N THR A 412 9.72 6.13 23.55
CA THR A 412 9.37 7.42 22.95
C THR A 412 8.38 7.23 21.77
N GLY A 413 7.20 6.70 22.09
CA GLY A 413 5.96 7.01 21.36
C GLY A 413 5.41 8.37 21.82
N PRO A 414 4.25 8.83 21.33
CA PRO A 414 3.68 10.13 21.70
C PRO A 414 3.57 10.26 23.23
N VAL A 415 4.05 11.37 23.77
CA VAL A 415 3.98 11.70 25.19
C VAL A 415 2.51 11.85 25.58
N ASP A 416 2.09 11.23 26.67
CA ASP A 416 0.76 11.42 27.25
C ASP A 416 0.60 12.85 27.80
N ASN A 417 -0.64 13.38 27.77
CA ASN A 417 -1.00 14.76 28.17
C ASN A 417 -0.70 15.13 29.65
N HIS A 418 0.00 14.27 30.38
CA HIS A 418 0.39 14.46 31.77
C HIS A 418 1.90 14.42 32.01
N GLY A 419 2.72 14.36 30.94
CA GLY A 419 4.17 14.47 31.04
C GLY A 419 4.83 13.39 31.90
N ARG A 420 4.21 12.21 32.01
CA ARG A 420 4.76 11.09 32.78
C ARG A 420 5.41 10.11 31.81
N VAL A 421 6.75 10.12 31.78
CA VAL A 421 7.55 9.07 31.16
C VAL A 421 7.15 7.73 31.79
N GLY A 422 6.45 6.87 31.03
CA GLY A 422 6.14 5.50 31.43
C GLY A 422 7.42 4.79 31.90
N GLY A 423 7.34 4.16 33.07
CA GLY A 423 8.49 3.65 33.81
C GLY A 423 9.36 2.64 33.02
N MET A 424 10.64 2.58 33.42
CA MET A 424 11.67 1.66 32.93
C MET A 424 11.17 0.21 32.78
N GLU A 425 10.85 -0.26 31.57
CA GLU A 425 10.79 -1.70 31.29
C GLU A 425 12.21 -2.22 31.10
N ARG A 426 12.85 -2.63 32.20
CA ARG A 426 13.95 -3.60 32.14
C ARG A 426 13.34 -4.98 31.97
N LEU A 427 13.67 -5.63 30.86
CA LEU A 427 13.20 -6.97 30.55
C LEU A 427 14.35 -7.96 30.71
N THR A 428 14.13 -9.05 31.44
CA THR A 428 15.06 -10.18 31.49
C THR A 428 14.54 -11.28 30.60
N MET A 429 15.37 -11.74 29.64
CA MET A 429 14.99 -12.77 28.67
C MET A 429 16.19 -13.61 28.23
N THR A 430 15.98 -14.69 27.46
CA THR A 430 17.08 -15.44 26.87
C THR A 430 17.68 -14.69 25.67
N PRO A 431 18.94 -14.96 25.28
CA PRO A 431 19.54 -14.35 24.09
C PRO A 431 18.68 -14.54 22.82
N GLU A 432 18.11 -15.73 22.60
CA GLU A 432 17.29 -16.02 21.42
C GLU A 432 15.99 -15.19 21.41
N LYS A 433 15.36 -15.02 22.59
CA LYS A 433 14.20 -14.14 22.73
C LYS A 433 14.57 -12.67 22.50
N ALA A 434 15.74 -12.23 22.95
CA ALA A 434 16.23 -10.87 22.70
C ALA A 434 16.50 -10.63 21.20
N LEU A 435 17.08 -11.63 20.51
CA LEU A 435 17.26 -11.58 19.06
C LEU A 435 15.90 -11.46 18.35
N GLN A 436 14.95 -12.33 18.66
CA GLN A 436 13.62 -12.28 18.07
C GLN A 436 12.93 -10.93 18.34
N PHE A 437 13.02 -10.44 19.58
CA PHE A 437 12.49 -9.13 19.98
C PHE A 437 13.06 -7.96 19.16
N MET A 438 14.34 -8.03 18.79
CA MET A 438 14.96 -7.05 17.89
C MET A 438 14.48 -7.22 16.44
N LEU A 439 14.45 -8.46 15.93
CA LEU A 439 14.03 -8.76 14.56
C LEU A 439 12.58 -8.36 14.29
N ASP A 440 11.68 -8.58 15.24
CA ASP A 440 10.27 -8.17 15.15
C ASP A 440 10.13 -6.65 14.95
N ARG A 441 11.03 -5.87 15.57
CA ARG A 441 11.05 -4.40 15.46
C ARG A 441 11.75 -3.89 14.20
N VAL A 442 12.67 -4.66 13.63
CA VAL A 442 13.24 -4.36 12.31
C VAL A 442 12.21 -4.63 11.21
N ASN A 443 11.43 -5.70 11.36
CA ASN A 443 10.43 -6.13 10.38
C ASN A 443 9.04 -5.53 10.63
N ILE A 444 8.95 -4.40 11.34
CA ILE A 444 7.67 -3.80 11.73
C ILE A 444 6.74 -3.52 10.54
N TYR A 445 7.31 -3.22 9.36
CA TYR A 445 6.55 -2.99 8.13
C TYR A 445 6.03 -4.28 7.45
N ASN A 446 6.56 -5.47 7.77
CA ASN A 446 5.99 -6.74 7.30
C ASN A 446 4.75 -7.15 8.10
N ALA A 447 4.63 -6.66 9.34
CA ALA A 447 3.51 -6.91 10.25
C ALA A 447 2.47 -5.77 10.28
N MET A 448 2.76 -4.64 9.63
CA MET A 448 1.75 -3.60 9.40
C MET A 448 0.66 -4.17 8.50
N ASP A 449 -0.60 -4.15 8.95
CA ASP A 449 -1.72 -4.47 8.09
C ASP A 449 -1.86 -3.36 7.02
N LEU A 450 -1.50 -3.68 5.79
CA LEU A 450 -1.46 -2.74 4.67
C LEU A 450 -2.77 -2.74 3.87
N THR A 451 -3.84 -3.34 4.40
CA THR A 451 -5.19 -3.34 3.80
C THR A 451 -6.05 -2.16 4.24
N ASN A 452 -5.59 -1.35 5.21
CA ASN A 452 -6.28 -0.14 5.66
C ASN A 452 -5.64 1.13 5.08
N PRO A 453 -6.35 1.87 4.19
CA PRO A 453 -5.96 3.20 3.78
C PRO A 453 -6.43 4.22 4.83
N SER A 454 -5.48 4.88 5.48
CA SER A 454 -5.49 6.33 5.82
C SER A 454 -4.39 6.64 6.84
N ASP A 455 -3.77 7.81 6.71
CA ASP A 455 -3.21 8.52 7.86
C ASP A 455 -4.35 8.79 8.86
N PRO A 456 -4.07 8.87 10.17
CA PRO A 456 -5.12 9.20 11.12
C PRO A 456 -5.70 10.59 10.77
N PRO A 457 -7.03 10.74 10.65
CA PRO A 457 -7.67 12.03 10.92
C PRO A 457 -7.27 12.48 12.34
N PRO A 458 -7.42 13.77 12.72
CA PRO A 458 -7.08 14.26 14.06
C PRO A 458 -7.47 13.23 15.10
N ASP A 459 -6.50 12.83 15.94
CA ASP A 459 -6.64 11.71 16.85
C ASP A 459 -8.04 11.77 17.49
N TYR A 460 -8.91 10.87 17.07
CA TYR A 460 -10.33 10.85 17.45
C TYR A 460 -10.47 10.56 18.94
N ILE A 461 -9.45 9.93 19.51
CA ILE A 461 -9.23 9.80 20.94
C ILE A 461 -8.96 11.16 21.57
N THR A 462 -8.21 12.04 20.92
CA THR A 462 -7.93 13.39 21.39
C THR A 462 -9.16 14.29 21.29
N ALA A 463 -9.97 14.23 20.23
CA ALA A 463 -11.24 14.97 20.15
C ALA A 463 -12.26 14.44 21.17
N ALA A 464 -12.44 13.12 21.26
CA ALA A 464 -13.30 12.50 22.27
C ALA A 464 -12.83 12.80 23.70
N ARG A 465 -11.54 12.66 24.01
CA ARG A 465 -10.97 12.97 25.33
C ARG A 465 -10.99 14.47 25.64
N ALA A 466 -10.81 15.35 24.66
CA ALA A 466 -10.91 16.81 24.84
C ALA A 466 -12.33 17.24 25.25
N HIS A 467 -13.35 16.47 24.85
CA HIS A 467 -14.74 16.65 25.26
C HIS A 467 -15.15 15.72 26.43
N GLY A 468 -14.22 15.01 27.07
CA GLY A 468 -14.49 14.16 28.23
C GLY A 468 -15.20 12.83 27.92
N ILE A 469 -15.18 12.38 26.67
CA ILE A 469 -15.93 11.22 26.16
C ILE A 469 -15.13 9.92 26.39
N HIS A 470 -15.77 8.94 27.01
CA HIS A 470 -15.21 7.60 27.22
C HIS A 470 -15.22 6.77 25.92
N LEU A 471 -14.03 6.40 25.43
CA LEU A 471 -13.90 5.45 24.32
C LEU A 471 -14.43 4.08 24.73
N ARG A 472 -15.38 3.54 23.97
CA ARG A 472 -15.99 2.24 24.25
C ARG A 472 -15.09 1.14 23.69
N GLN A 473 -14.88 0.07 24.45
CA GLN A 473 -14.28 -1.14 23.90
C GLN A 473 -15.21 -1.62 22.78
N SER A 474 -14.71 -1.68 21.54
CA SER A 474 -15.43 -2.32 20.44
C SER A 474 -15.96 -3.66 20.94
N ALA A 475 -17.25 -3.93 20.74
CA ALA A 475 -17.86 -5.19 21.17
C ALA A 475 -16.91 -6.35 20.83
N PRO A 476 -16.54 -7.21 21.79
CA PRO A 476 -15.54 -8.24 21.56
C PRO A 476 -16.02 -9.12 20.41
N ILE A 477 -15.35 -9.01 19.26
CA ILE A 477 -15.54 -9.91 18.13
C ILE A 477 -15.03 -11.25 18.64
N LYS A 478 -15.95 -12.13 19.07
CA LYS A 478 -15.62 -13.52 19.38
C LYS A 478 -14.95 -14.08 18.13
N LYS A 479 -13.65 -14.42 18.23
CA LYS A 479 -12.94 -15.13 17.18
C LYS A 479 -13.77 -16.35 16.83
N GLY A 480 -14.30 -16.37 15.61
CA GLY A 480 -15.02 -17.52 15.09
C GLY A 480 -14.12 -18.77 15.17
N PRO A 481 -14.72 -19.96 15.30
CA PRO A 481 -13.95 -21.20 15.39
C PRO A 481 -13.03 -21.37 14.17
N TYR A 482 -11.88 -22.01 14.40
CA TYR A 482 -10.95 -22.52 13.38
C TYR A 482 -11.69 -23.29 12.27
N PRO A 483 -11.14 -23.38 11.04
CA PRO A 483 -11.88 -23.82 9.86
C PRO A 483 -12.64 -25.12 10.14
N LEU A 484 -13.97 -25.00 10.23
CA LEU A 484 -14.85 -26.12 10.43
C LEU A 484 -14.74 -27.01 9.19
N GLU A 485 -14.43 -28.29 9.37
CA GLU A 485 -14.56 -29.29 8.30
C GLU A 485 -16.04 -29.61 8.09
N LEU A 486 -16.80 -28.65 7.55
CA LEU A 486 -18.19 -28.86 7.16
C LEU A 486 -18.22 -29.52 5.77
N PRO A 487 -19.04 -30.57 5.56
CA PRO A 487 -19.20 -31.20 4.25
C PRO A 487 -19.52 -30.20 3.13
N ILE A 488 -20.35 -29.20 3.41
CA ILE A 488 -20.69 -28.15 2.45
C ILE A 488 -19.47 -27.29 2.07
N LEU A 489 -18.59 -26.97 3.01
CA LEU A 489 -17.36 -26.20 2.72
C LEU A 489 -16.39 -27.04 1.88
N THR A 490 -16.26 -28.34 2.16
CA THR A 490 -15.45 -29.26 1.35
C THR A 490 -15.99 -29.35 -0.08
N TYR A 491 -17.32 -29.45 -0.26
CA TYR A 491 -17.95 -29.42 -1.58
C TYR A 491 -17.65 -28.10 -2.31
N LEU A 492 -17.93 -26.96 -1.68
CA LEU A 492 -17.74 -25.64 -2.28
C LEU A 492 -16.28 -25.37 -2.68
N ARG A 493 -15.28 -25.84 -1.91
CA ARG A 493 -13.85 -25.70 -2.27
C ARG A 493 -13.45 -26.46 -3.54
N SER A 494 -14.19 -27.51 -3.88
CA SER A 494 -13.90 -28.36 -5.03
C SER A 494 -14.67 -27.96 -6.29
N LYS A 495 -15.56 -26.97 -6.18
CA LYS A 495 -16.53 -26.61 -7.21
C LYS A 495 -16.41 -25.15 -7.61
N ARG A 496 -16.94 -24.81 -8.78
CA ARG A 496 -17.03 -23.44 -9.25
C ARG A 496 -18.13 -22.69 -8.50
N VAL A 497 -17.73 -21.81 -7.58
CA VAL A 497 -18.63 -20.98 -6.76
C VAL A 497 -18.56 -19.54 -7.24
N ILE A 498 -19.72 -18.88 -7.33
CA ILE A 498 -19.82 -17.48 -7.75
C ILE A 498 -20.40 -16.64 -6.61
N LEU A 499 -19.71 -15.57 -6.24
CA LEU A 499 -20.22 -14.51 -5.40
C LEU A 499 -20.82 -13.41 -6.28
N ALA A 500 -22.14 -13.25 -6.22
CA ALA A 500 -22.92 -12.25 -6.93
C ALA A 500 -22.81 -10.85 -6.28
N SER A 501 -21.60 -10.41 -5.90
CA SER A 501 -21.40 -9.15 -5.19
C SER A 501 -19.97 -8.59 -5.31
N ALA A 502 -19.84 -7.31 -5.64
CA ALA A 502 -18.57 -6.58 -5.60
C ALA A 502 -18.09 -6.22 -4.17
N SER A 503 -18.82 -6.59 -3.12
CA SER A 503 -18.50 -6.20 -1.73
C SER A 503 -17.20 -6.88 -1.25
N PRO A 504 -16.12 -6.12 -0.95
CA PRO A 504 -14.88 -6.69 -0.44
C PRO A 504 -15.07 -7.41 0.91
N ARG A 505 -16.05 -6.97 1.70
CA ARG A 505 -16.38 -7.54 3.02
C ARG A 505 -16.99 -8.94 2.91
N ARG A 506 -17.90 -9.13 1.96
CA ARG A 506 -18.51 -10.45 1.69
C ARG A 506 -17.47 -11.42 1.15
N LYS A 507 -16.57 -10.93 0.28
CA LYS A 507 -15.39 -11.69 -0.17
C LYS A 507 -14.53 -12.13 1.02
N ALA A 508 -14.18 -11.20 1.92
CA ALA A 508 -13.37 -11.49 3.10
C ALA A 508 -14.03 -12.51 4.04
N LEU A 509 -15.35 -12.40 4.29
CA LEU A 509 -16.08 -13.35 5.12
C LEU A 509 -16.04 -14.78 4.53
N LEU A 510 -16.23 -14.92 3.21
CA LEU A 510 -16.13 -16.23 2.55
C LEU A 510 -14.70 -16.79 2.55
N THR A 511 -13.69 -15.94 2.32
CA THR A 511 -12.28 -16.35 2.40
C THR A 511 -11.87 -16.80 3.79
N GLN A 512 -12.37 -16.15 4.85
CA GLN A 512 -12.13 -16.56 6.24
C GLN A 512 -12.71 -17.95 6.55
N LEU A 513 -13.72 -18.41 5.82
CA LEU A 513 -14.29 -19.76 5.92
C LEU A 513 -13.48 -20.81 5.14
N GLY A 514 -12.40 -20.39 4.48
CA GLY A 514 -11.55 -21.25 3.67
C GLY A 514 -12.08 -21.48 2.26
N LEU A 515 -12.95 -20.60 1.74
CA LEU A 515 -13.26 -20.52 0.31
C LEU A 515 -12.29 -19.52 -0.33
N SER A 516 -11.18 -20.00 -0.88
CA SER A 516 -10.16 -19.14 -1.52
C SER A 516 -10.26 -19.09 -3.05
N ASP A 517 -11.02 -20.01 -3.66
CA ASP A 517 -11.13 -20.21 -5.11
C ASP A 517 -12.59 -20.07 -5.57
N PHE A 518 -13.13 -18.84 -5.51
CA PHE A 518 -14.47 -18.50 -6.01
C PHE A 518 -14.43 -17.23 -6.87
N GLU A 519 -15.34 -17.15 -7.84
CA GLU A 519 -15.42 -16.02 -8.77
C GLU A 519 -16.29 -14.90 -8.21
N VAL A 520 -15.97 -13.65 -8.57
CA VAL A 520 -16.76 -12.48 -8.16
C VAL A 520 -17.43 -11.89 -9.40
N TRP A 521 -18.75 -11.97 -9.44
CA TRP A 521 -19.57 -11.47 -10.54
C TRP A 521 -20.63 -10.52 -9.99
N PRO A 522 -20.38 -9.20 -9.91
CA PRO A 522 -21.40 -8.27 -9.45
C PRO A 522 -22.59 -8.22 -10.43
N SER A 523 -23.80 -8.17 -9.88
CA SER A 523 -25.00 -7.90 -10.69
C SER A 523 -24.96 -6.47 -11.23
N SER A 524 -25.32 -6.31 -12.50
CA SER A 524 -25.51 -5.02 -13.19
C SER A 524 -26.93 -4.46 -13.05
N ASP A 525 -27.85 -5.21 -12.43
CA ASP A 525 -29.24 -4.79 -12.27
C ASP A 525 -29.34 -3.59 -11.33
N PRO A 526 -30.16 -2.58 -11.67
CA PRO A 526 -30.40 -1.45 -10.79
C PRO A 526 -31.13 -1.89 -9.50
N GLU A 527 -30.67 -1.38 -8.36
CA GLU A 527 -31.30 -1.56 -7.03
C GLU A 527 -32.50 -0.59 -6.89
N ASP A 528 -33.51 -0.72 -7.76
CA ASP A 528 -34.55 0.30 -7.98
C ASP A 528 -35.98 -0.13 -7.61
N LEU A 529 -36.15 -1.23 -6.87
CA LEU A 529 -37.47 -1.67 -6.42
C LEU A 529 -38.19 -0.56 -5.64
N ASP A 530 -39.52 -0.45 -5.84
CA ASP A 530 -40.31 0.58 -5.17
C ASP A 530 -40.40 0.30 -3.67
N LYS A 531 -39.69 1.12 -2.89
CA LYS A 531 -39.63 1.06 -1.42
C LYS A 531 -40.95 1.36 -0.73
N LYS A 532 -41.95 1.91 -1.44
CA LYS A 532 -43.30 2.13 -0.90
C LYS A 532 -44.18 0.89 -0.97
N GLN A 533 -43.82 -0.08 -1.81
CA GLN A 533 -44.61 -1.29 -2.06
C GLN A 533 -44.07 -2.52 -1.32
N HIS A 534 -42.91 -2.41 -0.67
CA HIS A 534 -42.24 -3.51 0.02
C HIS A 534 -41.90 -3.11 1.44
N THR A 535 -42.10 -4.02 2.39
CA THR A 535 -41.46 -3.94 3.70
C THR A 535 -39.94 -4.02 3.54
N PRO A 536 -39.13 -3.53 4.51
CA PRO A 536 -37.68 -3.64 4.45
C PRO A 536 -37.17 -5.08 4.25
N GLU A 537 -37.84 -6.06 4.85
CA GLU A 537 -37.56 -7.48 4.72
C GLU A 537 -37.87 -8.01 3.32
N GLU A 538 -39.04 -7.67 2.76
CA GLU A 538 -39.41 -8.06 1.39
C GLU A 538 -38.48 -7.41 0.36
N TYR A 539 -38.11 -6.14 0.58
CA TYR A 539 -37.21 -5.39 -0.29
C TYR A 539 -35.83 -6.06 -0.39
N VAL A 540 -35.22 -6.37 0.75
CA VAL A 540 -33.87 -6.95 0.78
C VAL A 540 -33.87 -8.41 0.28
N ALA A 541 -34.94 -9.17 0.54
CA ALA A 541 -35.12 -10.51 0.00
C ALA A 541 -35.24 -10.50 -1.53
N ALA A 542 -36.13 -9.67 -2.08
CA ALA A 542 -36.37 -9.56 -3.52
C ALA A 542 -35.11 -9.08 -4.26
N THR A 543 -34.39 -8.10 -3.70
CA THR A 543 -33.14 -7.60 -4.27
C THR A 543 -32.05 -8.68 -4.30
N ALA A 544 -31.89 -9.45 -3.22
CA ALA A 544 -30.93 -10.54 -3.17
C ALA A 544 -31.28 -11.66 -4.18
N GLN A 545 -32.55 -12.02 -4.32
CA GLN A 545 -33.02 -13.02 -5.30
C GLN A 545 -32.79 -12.56 -6.74
N ARG A 546 -33.16 -11.32 -7.07
CA ARG A 546 -32.95 -10.72 -8.40
C ARG A 546 -31.47 -10.74 -8.78
N LYS A 547 -30.59 -10.34 -7.85
CA LYS A 547 -29.13 -10.38 -8.05
C LYS A 547 -28.61 -11.79 -8.31
N CYS A 548 -29.10 -12.77 -7.55
CA CYS A 548 -28.69 -14.16 -7.69
C CYS A 548 -29.04 -14.71 -9.08
N LEU A 549 -30.29 -14.52 -9.50
CA LEU A 549 -30.79 -15.00 -10.78
C LEU A 549 -30.13 -14.28 -11.97
N ALA A 550 -29.99 -12.96 -11.90
CA ALA A 550 -29.36 -12.17 -12.96
C ALA A 550 -27.90 -12.59 -13.19
N VAL A 551 -27.13 -12.80 -12.11
CA VAL A 551 -25.75 -13.27 -12.21
C VAL A 551 -25.67 -14.70 -12.72
N TYR A 552 -26.55 -15.60 -12.27
CA TYR A 552 -26.60 -16.96 -12.78
C TYR A 552 -26.86 -17.00 -14.29
N GLN A 553 -27.85 -16.24 -14.77
CA GLN A 553 -28.16 -16.16 -16.21
C GLN A 553 -27.02 -15.55 -17.01
N ALA A 554 -26.45 -14.43 -16.56
CA ALA A 554 -25.34 -13.77 -17.25
C ALA A 554 -24.08 -14.66 -17.37
N VAL A 555 -23.83 -15.51 -16.37
CA VAL A 555 -22.74 -16.48 -16.42
C VAL A 555 -23.00 -17.54 -17.47
N LEU A 556 -24.22 -18.10 -17.53
CA LEU A 556 -24.58 -19.10 -18.53
C LEU A 556 -24.55 -18.54 -19.95
N ASP A 557 -25.05 -17.32 -20.16
CA ASP A 557 -25.05 -16.66 -21.47
C ASP A 557 -23.61 -16.46 -21.98
N LYS A 558 -22.72 -15.97 -21.13
CA LYS A 558 -21.29 -15.80 -21.48
C LYS A 558 -20.60 -17.13 -21.79
N GLN A 559 -20.98 -18.21 -21.12
CA GLN A 559 -20.44 -19.54 -21.42
C GLN A 559 -20.94 -20.08 -22.76
N GLN A 560 -22.20 -19.83 -23.12
CA GLN A 560 -22.74 -20.21 -24.43
C GLN A 560 -22.11 -19.40 -25.59
N GLU A 561 -21.75 -18.15 -25.35
CA GLU A 561 -20.98 -17.33 -26.30
C GLU A 561 -19.57 -17.90 -26.49
N GLN A 562 -18.87 -18.23 -25.39
CA GLN A 562 -17.50 -18.76 -25.44
C GLN A 562 -17.39 -20.17 -26.03
N SER A 563 -18.42 -21.00 -25.92
CA SER A 563 -18.43 -22.36 -26.48
C SER A 563 -18.77 -22.41 -27.97
N LYS A 564 -19.25 -21.31 -28.57
CA LYS A 564 -19.42 -21.16 -30.03
C LYS A 564 -18.13 -20.79 -30.75
N ASP A 565 -17.18 -20.17 -30.07
CA ASP A 565 -15.83 -19.87 -30.57
C ASP A 565 -14.86 -21.03 -30.25
N ALA A 566 -15.05 -22.16 -30.91
CA ALA A 566 -14.23 -23.36 -30.73
C ALA A 566 -12.81 -23.21 -31.33
N SER A 567 -11.94 -22.42 -30.68
CA SER A 567 -10.49 -22.42 -30.92
C SER A 567 -9.63 -22.00 -29.72
N SER A 568 -10.16 -22.01 -28.49
CA SER A 568 -9.35 -21.65 -27.31
C SER A 568 -8.68 -22.89 -26.69
N ASN A 569 -7.36 -22.92 -26.79
CA ASN A 569 -6.49 -23.77 -25.98
C ASN A 569 -6.31 -23.09 -24.59
N ASP A 570 -7.39 -23.00 -23.82
CA ASP A 570 -7.39 -22.37 -22.49
C ASP A 570 -6.80 -23.34 -21.44
N PRO A 571 -5.75 -22.95 -20.71
CA PRO A 571 -5.12 -23.80 -19.69
C PRO A 571 -5.99 -24.03 -18.43
N ASN A 572 -7.18 -23.43 -18.28
CA ASN A 572 -7.99 -23.58 -17.07
C ASN A 572 -9.39 -24.20 -17.33
N PRO A 573 -9.54 -25.54 -17.28
CA PRO A 573 -10.78 -26.25 -17.65
C PRO A 573 -11.99 -25.93 -16.77
N ARG A 574 -11.81 -25.33 -15.57
CA ARG A 574 -12.90 -24.98 -14.64
C ARG A 574 -13.79 -23.83 -15.13
N GLN A 575 -13.32 -22.94 -16.01
CA GLN A 575 -14.13 -21.80 -16.48
C GLN A 575 -15.26 -22.22 -17.44
N HIS A 576 -15.18 -23.43 -17.99
CA HIS A 576 -16.16 -23.99 -18.91
C HIS A 576 -17.25 -24.83 -18.23
N GLU A 577 -17.18 -25.06 -16.91
CA GLU A 577 -18.22 -25.77 -16.16
C GLU A 577 -19.31 -24.79 -15.68
N ASP A 578 -20.58 -25.20 -15.72
CA ASP A 578 -21.70 -24.44 -15.12
C ASP A 578 -21.41 -24.14 -13.64
N PRO A 579 -21.81 -22.96 -13.14
CA PRO A 579 -21.57 -22.62 -11.75
C PRO A 579 -22.33 -23.59 -10.82
N ALA A 580 -21.60 -24.23 -9.92
CA ALA A 580 -22.18 -25.19 -8.98
C ALA A 580 -23.02 -24.49 -7.90
N VAL A 581 -22.64 -23.27 -7.51
CA VAL A 581 -23.37 -22.44 -6.54
C VAL A 581 -23.17 -20.96 -6.87
N VAL A 582 -24.27 -20.19 -6.85
CA VAL A 582 -24.25 -18.72 -6.85
C VAL A 582 -24.75 -18.21 -5.50
N ILE A 583 -23.99 -17.29 -4.88
CA ILE A 583 -24.32 -16.67 -3.59
C ILE A 583 -24.51 -15.17 -3.81
N ALA A 584 -25.71 -14.67 -3.54
CA ALA A 584 -26.03 -13.25 -3.54
C ALA A 584 -26.39 -12.76 -2.13
N ALA A 585 -26.09 -11.49 -1.86
CA ALA A 585 -26.57 -10.84 -0.66
C ALA A 585 -26.85 -9.36 -0.91
N ASP A 586 -27.84 -8.83 -0.21
CA ASP A 586 -28.16 -7.42 -0.17
C ASP A 586 -28.32 -6.96 1.28
N THR A 587 -27.92 -5.74 1.60
CA THR A 587 -27.91 -5.25 2.99
C THR A 587 -28.47 -3.83 3.04
N VAL A 588 -29.46 -3.62 3.90
CA VAL A 588 -30.10 -2.31 4.14
C VAL A 588 -30.24 -2.04 5.63
N ILE A 589 -30.43 -0.76 5.99
CA ILE A 589 -30.85 -0.38 7.34
C ILE A 589 -32.33 -0.05 7.33
N ALA A 590 -33.08 -0.63 8.25
CA ALA A 590 -34.45 -0.25 8.55
C ALA A 590 -34.46 0.60 9.82
N THR A 591 -34.93 1.85 9.71
CA THR A 591 -35.17 2.72 10.87
C THR A 591 -36.35 2.18 11.69
N ARG A 592 -36.54 2.72 12.91
CA ARG A 592 -37.72 2.41 13.73
C ARG A 592 -39.06 2.73 13.06
N SER A 593 -39.09 3.71 12.14
CA SER A 593 -40.28 4.06 11.36
C SER A 593 -40.48 3.19 10.12
N GLY A 594 -39.63 2.17 9.90
CA GLY A 594 -39.68 1.31 8.72
C GLY A 594 -39.06 1.93 7.47
N GLN A 595 -38.36 3.06 7.59
CA GLN A 595 -37.68 3.69 6.45
C GLN A 595 -36.41 2.89 6.09
N ILE A 596 -36.26 2.60 4.80
CA ILE A 596 -35.09 1.92 4.24
C ILE A 596 -33.99 2.96 3.97
N LEU A 597 -32.83 2.77 4.60
CA LEU A 597 -31.61 3.53 4.37
C LEU A 597 -30.57 2.62 3.70
N GLU A 598 -30.12 3.04 2.52
CA GLU A 598 -29.08 2.39 1.75
C GLU A 598 -27.75 3.11 1.98
N LYS A 599 -26.92 3.18 0.94
CA LYS A 599 -25.66 3.91 0.91
C LYS A 599 -25.94 5.41 0.81
N PRO A 600 -25.15 6.27 1.50
CA PRO A 600 -25.30 7.70 1.38
C PRO A 600 -24.97 8.19 -0.03
N ARG A 601 -25.76 9.15 -0.54
CA ARG A 601 -25.59 9.70 -1.91
C ARG A 601 -24.62 10.89 -1.98
N SER A 602 -24.39 11.54 -0.84
CA SER A 602 -23.50 12.69 -0.68
C SER A 602 -23.02 12.80 0.76
N GLU A 603 -22.02 13.64 1.02
CA GLU A 603 -21.53 13.91 2.38
C GLU A 603 -22.63 14.48 3.29
N ALA A 604 -23.45 15.40 2.77
CA ALA A 604 -24.57 15.97 3.52
C ALA A 604 -25.65 14.91 3.84
N ASP A 605 -25.91 14.01 2.90
CA ASP A 605 -26.82 12.86 3.07
C ASP A 605 -26.29 11.88 4.13
N HIS A 606 -24.97 11.66 4.15
CA HIS A 606 -24.27 10.83 5.10
C HIS A 606 -24.37 11.37 6.53
N ILE A 607 -24.08 12.67 6.73
CA ILE A 607 -24.22 13.33 8.04
C ILE A 607 -25.68 13.26 8.52
N ARG A 608 -26.65 13.57 7.64
CA ARG A 608 -28.08 13.50 7.98
C ARG A 608 -28.49 12.10 8.43
N MET A 609 -28.02 11.08 7.72
CA MET A 609 -28.30 9.67 8.01
C MET A 609 -27.77 9.27 9.39
N LEU A 610 -26.51 9.59 9.69
CA LEU A 610 -25.90 9.23 10.99
C LEU A 610 -26.52 9.99 12.16
N LYS A 611 -26.85 11.28 11.98
CA LYS A 611 -27.60 12.04 13.00
C LYS A 611 -28.95 11.40 13.27
N HIS A 612 -29.68 11.00 12.22
CA HIS A 612 -30.95 10.29 12.38
C HIS A 612 -30.80 8.96 13.13
N LEU A 613 -29.79 8.15 12.82
CA LEU A 613 -29.53 6.88 13.51
C LEU A 613 -29.13 7.09 14.98
N ARG A 614 -28.32 8.12 15.27
CA ARG A 614 -27.98 8.51 16.65
C ARG A 614 -29.24 8.91 17.42
N ASP A 615 -30.01 9.85 16.88
CA ASP A 615 -31.14 10.47 17.58
C ASP A 615 -32.29 9.47 17.80
N THR A 616 -32.36 8.41 16.99
CA THR A 616 -33.32 7.31 17.17
C THR A 616 -32.78 6.16 18.01
N VAL A 617 -31.47 6.17 18.33
CA VAL A 617 -30.69 5.24 19.17
C VAL A 617 -30.64 3.80 18.66
N GLN A 618 -31.67 3.30 17.98
CA GLN A 618 -31.78 1.92 17.54
C GLN A 618 -32.30 1.83 16.10
N HIS A 619 -31.67 0.95 15.33
CA HIS A 619 -32.12 0.54 14.01
C HIS A 619 -31.82 -0.94 13.76
N ARG A 620 -32.42 -1.48 12.70
CA ARG A 620 -32.23 -2.88 12.27
C ARG A 620 -31.35 -2.93 11.04
N VAL A 621 -30.32 -3.77 11.07
CA VAL A 621 -29.55 -4.14 9.90
C VAL A 621 -30.16 -5.41 9.33
N LEU A 622 -30.64 -5.34 8.09
CA LEU A 622 -31.25 -6.45 7.39
C LEU A 622 -30.32 -6.88 6.26
N THR A 623 -29.91 -8.15 6.24
CA THR A 623 -29.25 -8.75 5.08
C THR A 623 -30.09 -9.88 4.52
N GLY A 624 -30.55 -9.71 3.28
CA GLY A 624 -31.13 -10.79 2.50
C GLY A 624 -30.00 -11.59 1.84
N VAL A 625 -29.95 -12.89 2.06
CA VAL A 625 -29.04 -13.81 1.37
C VAL A 625 -29.85 -14.73 0.49
N CYS A 626 -29.39 -14.93 -0.74
CA CYS A 626 -29.96 -15.88 -1.67
C CYS A 626 -28.86 -16.79 -2.20
N VAL A 627 -29.11 -18.09 -2.23
CA VAL A 627 -28.20 -19.10 -2.78
C VAL A 627 -28.96 -19.90 -3.84
N LEU A 628 -28.32 -20.11 -4.98
CA LEU A 628 -28.84 -20.87 -6.10
C LEU A 628 -27.85 -21.96 -6.49
N ALA A 629 -28.34 -23.17 -6.76
CA ALA A 629 -27.56 -24.27 -7.32
C ALA A 629 -28.35 -24.96 -8.45
N PRO A 630 -27.71 -25.38 -9.56
CA PRO A 630 -28.38 -26.14 -10.60
C PRO A 630 -28.90 -27.48 -10.07
N LYS A 631 -30.03 -27.94 -10.60
CA LYS A 631 -30.57 -29.26 -10.26
C LYS A 631 -29.85 -30.35 -11.03
N ALA A 632 -29.52 -31.45 -10.34
CA ALA A 632 -28.86 -32.59 -10.97
C ALA A 632 -29.73 -33.28 -12.04
N ASP A 633 -31.06 -33.20 -11.91
CA ASP A 633 -32.03 -33.80 -12.83
C ASP A 633 -32.47 -32.87 -13.98
N ALA A 634 -31.95 -31.64 -14.02
CA ALA A 634 -32.32 -30.58 -14.96
C ALA A 634 -33.84 -30.30 -15.05
N SER A 635 -34.63 -30.62 -14.01
CA SER A 635 -36.07 -30.37 -13.98
C SER A 635 -36.37 -28.88 -13.91
N HIS A 636 -37.32 -28.39 -14.71
CA HIS A 636 -37.70 -26.96 -14.75
C HIS A 636 -38.08 -26.45 -13.34
N PRO A 637 -37.51 -25.33 -12.85
CA PRO A 637 -36.81 -24.25 -13.57
C PRO A 637 -35.30 -24.50 -13.87
N GLY A 638 -34.77 -25.67 -13.56
CA GLY A 638 -33.38 -26.08 -13.83
C GLY A 638 -32.41 -25.81 -12.67
N TYR A 639 -32.89 -25.14 -11.61
CA TYR A 639 -32.12 -24.80 -10.42
C TYR A 639 -32.99 -24.89 -9.17
N GLU A 640 -32.33 -25.02 -8.02
CA GLU A 640 -32.91 -24.88 -6.69
C GLU A 640 -32.41 -23.55 -6.10
N MET A 641 -33.30 -22.76 -5.52
CA MET A 641 -32.96 -21.45 -4.97
C MET A 641 -33.60 -21.29 -3.59
N ALA A 642 -32.81 -20.87 -2.61
CA ALA A 642 -33.28 -20.60 -1.26
C ALA A 642 -32.78 -19.22 -0.81
N SER A 643 -33.59 -18.54 -0.01
CA SER A 643 -33.25 -17.22 0.54
C SER A 643 -33.64 -17.09 1.99
N HIS A 644 -32.91 -16.25 2.73
CA HIS A 644 -33.19 -15.93 4.14
C HIS A 644 -32.89 -14.46 4.38
N VAL A 645 -33.68 -13.81 5.24
CA VAL A 645 -33.41 -12.44 5.72
C VAL A 645 -32.99 -12.51 7.17
N GLU A 646 -31.77 -12.08 7.45
CA GLU A 646 -31.26 -11.98 8.81
C GLU A 646 -31.42 -10.54 9.31
N ALA A 647 -32.01 -10.39 10.49
CA ALA A 647 -32.17 -9.09 11.15
C ALA A 647 -31.25 -8.99 12.37
N THR A 648 -30.59 -7.85 12.54
CA THR A 648 -29.74 -7.59 13.72
C THR A 648 -29.97 -6.17 14.22
N ASN A 649 -30.23 -6.04 15.53
CA ASN A 649 -30.43 -4.73 16.14
C ASN A 649 -29.07 -4.10 16.43
N VAL A 650 -28.90 -2.84 16.01
CA VAL A 650 -27.71 -2.04 16.31
C VAL A 650 -28.16 -0.80 17.07
N TYR A 651 -27.41 -0.50 18.14
CA TYR A 651 -27.68 0.62 19.01
C TYR A 651 -26.55 1.64 18.89
N PHE A 652 -26.89 2.88 18.58
CA PHE A 652 -25.94 3.99 18.51
C PHE A 652 -25.77 4.66 19.86
N ALA A 653 -24.58 5.20 20.10
CA ALA A 653 -24.32 6.12 21.19
C ALA A 653 -25.23 7.35 21.09
N GLY A 654 -25.75 7.86 22.21
CA GLY A 654 -26.46 9.14 22.23
C GLY A 654 -25.53 10.36 22.08
N ALA A 655 -26.10 11.53 21.81
CA ALA A 655 -25.34 12.79 21.75
C ALA A 655 -24.64 13.10 23.08
N GLU A 656 -25.34 12.91 24.19
CA GLU A 656 -24.82 13.09 25.56
C GLU A 656 -23.86 11.96 25.99
N ASP A 657 -23.91 10.81 25.31
CA ASP A 657 -23.08 9.65 25.62
C ASP A 657 -21.85 9.53 24.70
N GLY A 658 -21.44 10.65 24.09
CA GLY A 658 -20.18 10.73 23.35
C GLY A 658 -20.28 10.76 21.83
N LEU A 659 -21.47 11.00 21.26
CA LEU A 659 -21.66 11.18 19.82
C LEU A 659 -22.24 12.55 19.43
N PRO A 660 -21.58 13.67 19.79
CA PRO A 660 -21.99 14.99 19.31
C PRO A 660 -21.81 15.15 17.79
N ASP A 661 -22.39 16.23 17.24
CA ASP A 661 -22.45 16.47 15.79
C ASP A 661 -21.08 16.51 15.11
N ASP A 662 -20.09 17.11 15.77
CA ASP A 662 -18.70 17.21 15.30
C ASP A 662 -18.00 15.84 15.20
N VAL A 663 -18.36 14.89 16.07
CA VAL A 663 -17.88 13.50 16.02
C VAL A 663 -18.48 12.77 14.83
N ILE A 664 -19.77 12.96 14.55
CA ILE A 664 -20.42 12.43 13.33
C ILE A 664 -19.78 13.03 12.08
N GLU A 665 -19.56 14.34 12.04
CA GLU A 665 -18.91 15.00 10.91
C GLU A 665 -17.48 14.49 10.70
N SER A 666 -16.74 14.28 11.80
CA SER A 666 -15.39 13.70 11.76
C SER A 666 -15.41 12.26 11.27
N TYR A 667 -16.41 11.48 11.68
CA TYR A 667 -16.61 10.12 11.17
C TYR A 667 -16.91 10.12 9.67
N VAL A 668 -17.79 10.99 9.18
CA VAL A 668 -18.11 11.10 7.76
C VAL A 668 -16.87 11.44 6.93
N ARG A 669 -15.98 12.31 7.45
CA ARG A 669 -14.70 12.64 6.80
C ARG A 669 -13.74 11.46 6.65
N THR A 670 -13.88 10.40 7.46
CA THR A 670 -13.10 9.16 7.29
C THR A 670 -13.46 8.43 5.99
N ARG A 671 -14.64 8.71 5.44
CA ARG A 671 -15.27 8.02 4.30
C ARG A 671 -15.49 6.51 4.52
N GLU A 672 -15.29 6.02 5.74
CA GLU A 672 -15.45 4.59 6.08
C GLU A 672 -16.87 4.10 5.79
N GLY A 673 -17.89 4.95 5.94
CA GLY A 673 -19.30 4.58 5.74
C GLY A 673 -19.84 4.70 4.31
N VAL A 674 -19.10 5.27 3.35
CA VAL A 674 -19.68 5.76 2.08
C VAL A 674 -20.27 4.64 1.20
N ASP A 675 -19.66 3.46 1.21
CA ASP A 675 -20.10 2.29 0.45
C ASP A 675 -21.01 1.34 1.27
N LYS A 676 -21.56 1.81 2.40
CA LYS A 676 -22.24 0.97 3.40
C LYS A 676 -23.68 1.44 3.63
N ALA A 677 -24.59 0.48 3.77
CA ALA A 677 -25.95 0.79 4.20
C ALA A 677 -25.92 1.46 5.58
N GLY A 678 -26.67 2.55 5.74
CA GLY A 678 -26.66 3.33 6.98
C GLY A 678 -25.45 4.24 7.15
N GLY A 679 -24.48 4.20 6.22
CA GLY A 679 -23.33 5.09 6.28
C GLY A 679 -22.35 4.75 7.40
N TYR A 680 -22.27 3.51 7.92
CA TYR A 680 -21.28 3.17 8.95
C TYR A 680 -20.71 1.75 8.79
N ALA A 681 -19.55 1.50 9.39
CA ALA A 681 -18.94 0.17 9.49
C ALA A 681 -18.88 -0.31 10.94
N LEU A 682 -19.32 -1.54 11.19
CA LEU A 682 -19.10 -2.20 12.48
C LEU A 682 -17.62 -2.58 12.67
N GLN A 683 -16.93 -2.92 11.57
CA GLN A 683 -15.50 -3.20 11.55
C GLN A 683 -14.75 -1.90 11.24
N GLY A 684 -14.30 -1.20 12.28
CA GLY A 684 -13.51 0.03 12.15
C GLY A 684 -13.95 1.14 13.11
N VAL A 685 -13.73 2.39 12.73
CA VAL A 685 -13.98 3.58 13.58
C VAL A 685 -15.46 3.67 13.96
N GLY A 686 -16.36 3.30 13.03
CA GLY A 686 -17.80 3.33 13.27
C GLY A 686 -18.23 2.44 14.44
N GLY A 687 -17.63 1.24 14.55
CA GLY A 687 -17.87 0.32 15.67
C GLY A 687 -17.29 0.77 17.00
N MET A 688 -16.32 1.67 17.01
CA MET A 688 -15.70 2.21 18.23
C MET A 688 -16.37 3.48 18.74
N VAL A 689 -16.90 4.29 17.83
CA VAL A 689 -17.36 5.66 18.11
C VAL A 689 -18.88 5.80 17.98
N LEU A 690 -19.50 5.12 17.00
CA LEU A 690 -20.93 5.26 16.73
C LEU A 690 -21.77 4.23 17.49
N ILE A 691 -21.29 2.99 17.61
CA ILE A 691 -22.08 1.85 18.08
C ILE A 691 -21.86 1.60 19.57
N GLU A 692 -22.96 1.49 20.32
CA GLU A 692 -22.96 1.09 21.72
C GLU A 692 -22.99 -0.42 21.88
N LYS A 693 -23.96 -1.07 21.22
CA LYS A 693 -24.14 -2.52 21.31
C LYS A 693 -24.79 -3.06 20.03
N VAL A 694 -24.59 -4.35 19.81
CA VAL A 694 -25.20 -5.14 18.72
C VAL A 694 -25.90 -6.33 19.35
N GLU A 695 -27.19 -6.50 19.03
CA GLU A 695 -27.99 -7.65 19.45
C GLU A 695 -28.38 -8.45 18.21
N GLY A 696 -27.66 -9.55 17.98
CA GLY A 696 -27.82 -10.43 16.83
C GLY A 696 -26.48 -10.83 16.20
N SER A 697 -26.49 -11.11 14.90
CA SER A 697 -25.34 -11.61 14.14
C SER A 697 -24.43 -10.46 13.69
N VAL A 698 -23.16 -10.49 14.11
CA VAL A 698 -22.15 -9.48 13.74
C VAL A 698 -21.82 -9.55 12.24
N ASP A 699 -21.73 -10.76 11.70
CA ASP A 699 -21.53 -11.06 10.29
C ASP A 699 -22.71 -10.58 9.41
N ASN A 700 -23.94 -10.60 9.94
CA ASN A 700 -25.09 -9.94 9.30
C ASN A 700 -24.87 -8.43 9.16
N VAL A 701 -24.37 -7.75 10.20
CA VAL A 701 -24.09 -6.31 10.14
C VAL A 701 -22.95 -5.98 9.16
N ILE A 702 -21.97 -6.87 9.04
CA ILE A 702 -20.86 -6.72 8.07
C ILE A 702 -21.38 -6.89 6.63
N GLY A 703 -22.45 -7.66 6.44
CA GLY A 703 -23.21 -7.76 5.20
C GLY A 703 -23.33 -9.17 4.64
N LEU A 704 -23.01 -10.22 5.39
CA LEU A 704 -23.29 -11.61 5.04
C LEU A 704 -23.46 -12.46 6.32
N PRO A 705 -24.68 -12.90 6.67
CA PRO A 705 -24.91 -13.84 7.77
C PRO A 705 -24.36 -15.22 7.38
N VAL A 706 -23.13 -15.49 7.75
CA VAL A 706 -22.32 -16.63 7.33
C VAL A 706 -22.99 -17.95 7.70
N ARG A 707 -23.50 -18.07 8.93
CA ARG A 707 -24.16 -19.31 9.38
C ARG A 707 -25.37 -19.63 8.49
N LYS A 708 -26.23 -18.65 8.24
CA LYS A 708 -27.42 -18.81 7.39
C LYS A 708 -27.04 -19.05 5.94
N CYS A 709 -26.02 -18.35 5.43
CA CYS A 709 -25.48 -18.58 4.10
C CYS A 709 -25.05 -20.03 3.89
N LEU A 710 -24.32 -20.63 4.83
CA LEU A 710 -23.88 -22.02 4.73
C LEU A 710 -25.04 -23.02 4.85
N GLN A 711 -26.04 -22.75 5.70
CA GLN A 711 -27.26 -23.56 5.78
C GLN A 711 -28.04 -23.53 4.46
N LEU A 712 -28.14 -22.36 3.81
CA LEU A 712 -28.76 -22.23 2.49
C LEU A 712 -27.98 -23.00 1.42
N CYS A 713 -26.64 -22.92 1.44
CA CYS A 713 -25.80 -23.71 0.55
C CYS A 713 -26.04 -25.22 0.74
N GLU A 714 -26.09 -25.69 1.99
CA GLU A 714 -26.38 -27.09 2.29
C GLU A 714 -27.76 -27.51 1.76
N LYS A 715 -28.77 -26.66 1.95
CA LYS A 715 -30.14 -26.91 1.49
C LYS A 715 -30.22 -27.04 -0.03
N VAL A 716 -29.68 -26.07 -0.78
CA VAL A 716 -29.78 -26.08 -2.25
C VAL A 716 -28.83 -27.06 -2.93
N VAL A 717 -27.77 -27.53 -2.25
CA VAL A 717 -26.81 -28.50 -2.82
C VAL A 717 -27.16 -29.94 -2.44
N PHE A 718 -27.43 -30.22 -1.16
CA PHE A 718 -27.59 -31.59 -0.66
C PHE A 718 -29.04 -32.00 -0.40
N ARG A 719 -29.97 -31.04 -0.27
CA ARG A 719 -31.39 -31.29 0.06
C ARG A 719 -32.33 -30.80 -1.04
N GLN A 720 -31.92 -30.94 -2.30
CA GLN A 720 -32.75 -30.57 -3.46
C GLN A 720 -34.04 -31.40 -3.46
N GLY A 721 -35.20 -30.73 -3.55
CA GLY A 721 -36.51 -31.39 -3.64
C GLY A 721 -37.12 -31.90 -2.32
N SER A 722 -36.47 -31.71 -1.17
CA SER A 722 -37.13 -31.94 0.13
C SER A 722 -37.99 -30.74 0.49
N TYR A 723 -39.31 -30.86 0.33
CA TYR A 723 -40.27 -29.93 0.95
C TYR A 723 -40.21 -30.14 2.47
N GLU A 724 -39.67 -29.18 3.21
CA GLU A 724 -39.83 -29.13 4.66
C GLU A 724 -41.20 -28.49 4.95
N GLU A 725 -42.14 -29.34 5.40
CA GLU A 725 -43.27 -28.94 6.24
C GLU A 725 -42.73 -28.12 7.42
N GLY A 726 -43.47 -27.07 7.79
CA GLY A 726 -42.94 -25.91 8.52
C GLY A 726 -42.35 -26.16 9.90
N GLU A 727 -41.47 -25.25 10.30
CA GLU A 727 -41.12 -24.98 11.69
C GLU A 727 -41.34 -23.48 11.97
N GLU A 728 -42.59 -23.15 12.31
CA GLU A 728 -42.87 -22.20 13.39
C GLU A 728 -42.68 -22.93 14.74
N SER A 729 -42.28 -22.19 15.79
CA SER A 729 -41.96 -22.60 17.18
C SER A 729 -40.59 -23.30 17.33
N GLU A 730 -39.58 -22.78 18.04
CA GLU A 730 -39.51 -22.25 19.42
C GLU A 730 -38.36 -21.24 19.61
#